data_AF-A0A8B8K3Q7-F1
#
_entry.id   AF-A0A8B8K3Q7-F1
#
_cell.length_a   1.000
_cell.length_b   1.000
_cell.length_c   1.000
_cell.angle_alpha   90.00
_cell.angle_beta   90.00
_cell.angle_gamma   90.00
#
_symmetry.space_group_name_H-M   'P 1'
#
loop_
_entity.id
_entity.type
_entity.pdbx_description
1 polymer ?
#
loop_
_entity_poly.entity_id
_entity_poly.type
_entity_poly.pdbx_seq_one_letter_code
_entity_poly.pdbx_strand_id
1 'polypeptide(L)'
;MVSKIAIAHVLFQVFLCQKFQPLEAQTWVQAGYWYSGSGFPISDINSALYTHLICAFAEVNSSSYELSVSPDDEQSFSSFTATVKQKNPSITTLLSIGGGNGNYTVLSSMVRSSSSRKSFIQSSIKIAMLYGFQGLDLSWATVETSSDTSNMGRLFEEWRAAAKSEAENNSSTTELILTASVQFRPVLAFSSYPVESIQSNLNWVTVMAFDYYMPQRTNFTAAFAALYDPSSYVNTDSGIKEWIGSGVAANKLILGFAFYGYAWKLRNSKENSIGASATGPAITEGGDMSYKDIKAYIQRYGAIVLYNATYVVNYFSVGSTWIDFDDVEVIKIKVSYAKEKKLLGYAVWQVPYDDNWVLSSAAAEQVDQNRHHSRRLLVIILITTSLSILLFGILIYYLRRRFFKPTVNASRNSRSNVNKDASELFHGNAPDLQVFSYSDIVLATDGFSIEKKLGQGGYGPVYKGILPDGQEIAVKKLSKASTQGFEEFKTEVMLTARLQHVNHVRLLGYYIDGEEQMLIYEYMPNKSLDFYLFDPMRKFLLDWGKRIDIIEGIIQGLLYLQEYSRLTIIHRDIKASNILLDSEMKPKISDFGMARIFRKDKHEANTSKIVGTYGYVSPEYVMKGLYSTKSDVYNFGVLLLQIVSGRKVACLYGEHENLNLMEYAYELWKEGKGMDFTDPSLDDMSSTCKLLKCMQIALLCVQEDANDRPSVKEISSMLKNDNIQTIPKRPAFSTNKAPNEFIMHREKCSVNDASISEAVAR
;
A
#
# COMPACT_ATOMS: atom_id res chain seq x y z
N MET A 1 -48.14 29.51 12.51
CA MET A 1 -46.69 29.20 12.58
C MET A 1 -46.39 27.70 12.45
N VAL A 2 -47.14 26.83 13.14
CA VAL A 2 -46.96 25.35 13.12
C VAL A 2 -47.10 24.73 11.71
N SER A 3 -48.02 25.23 10.87
CA SER A 3 -48.21 24.72 9.50
C SER A 3 -47.03 25.01 8.56
N LYS A 4 -46.30 26.12 8.75
CA LYS A 4 -45.15 26.47 7.90
C LYS A 4 -43.91 25.64 8.25
N ILE A 5 -43.76 25.27 9.52
CA ILE A 5 -42.68 24.39 10.00
C ILE A 5 -42.93 22.95 9.54
N ALA A 6 -44.19 22.48 9.58
CA ALA A 6 -44.54 21.16 9.06
C ALA A 6 -44.30 21.05 7.54
N ILE A 7 -44.66 22.08 6.77
CA ILE A 7 -44.40 22.13 5.32
C ILE A 7 -42.89 22.22 5.04
N ALA A 8 -42.14 23.03 5.80
CA ALA A 8 -40.68 23.09 5.67
C ALA A 8 -40.01 21.75 6.03
N HIS A 9 -40.54 21.02 7.01
CA HIS A 9 -40.03 19.68 7.34
C HIS A 9 -40.40 18.62 6.31
N VAL A 10 -41.61 18.66 5.75
CA VAL A 10 -42.00 17.75 4.66
C VAL A 10 -41.17 18.05 3.41
N LEU A 11 -40.94 19.32 3.07
CA LEU A 11 -40.05 19.70 1.98
C LEU A 11 -38.60 19.30 2.27
N PHE A 12 -38.12 19.43 3.50
CA PHE A 12 -36.79 18.96 3.91
C PHE A 12 -36.65 17.44 3.83
N GLN A 13 -37.70 16.69 4.19
CA GLN A 13 -37.75 15.22 4.07
C GLN A 13 -37.85 14.78 2.60
N VAL A 14 -38.61 15.49 1.75
CA VAL A 14 -38.64 15.25 0.30
C VAL A 14 -37.28 15.58 -0.33
N PHE A 15 -36.60 16.64 0.13
CA PHE A 15 -35.25 17.01 -0.32
C PHE A 15 -34.19 16.00 0.14
N LEU A 16 -34.34 15.42 1.35
CA LEU A 16 -33.52 14.31 1.81
C LEU A 16 -33.83 13.02 1.04
N CYS A 17 -35.09 12.70 0.77
CA CYS A 17 -35.49 11.55 -0.04
C CYS A 17 -35.07 11.68 -1.51
N GLN A 18 -34.95 12.89 -2.06
CA GLN A 18 -34.38 13.12 -3.40
C GLN A 18 -32.84 13.06 -3.39
N LYS A 19 -32.17 13.48 -2.31
CA LYS A 19 -30.72 13.27 -2.12
C LYS A 19 -30.34 11.83 -1.75
N PHE A 20 -31.31 11.04 -1.31
CA PHE A 20 -31.21 9.60 -1.01
C PHE A 20 -32.10 8.76 -1.94
N GLN A 21 -32.46 9.26 -3.12
CA GLN A 21 -32.54 8.32 -4.24
C GLN A 21 -31.11 7.80 -4.40
N PRO A 22 -30.90 6.47 -4.48
CA PRO A 22 -29.61 6.02 -4.95
C PRO A 22 -29.46 6.64 -6.35
N LEU A 23 -28.60 7.65 -6.49
CA LEU A 23 -27.81 7.75 -7.72
C LEU A 23 -27.37 6.32 -7.95
N GLU A 24 -27.78 5.69 -9.06
CA GLU A 24 -27.42 4.30 -9.35
C GLU A 24 -25.96 4.11 -8.97
N ALA A 25 -25.73 3.46 -7.82
CA ALA A 25 -24.40 3.40 -7.27
C ALA A 25 -23.63 2.56 -8.28
N GLN A 26 -22.72 3.18 -9.03
CA GLN A 26 -21.98 2.52 -10.09
C GLN A 26 -21.45 1.20 -9.52
N THR A 27 -21.99 0.09 -10.00
CA THR A 27 -21.74 -1.22 -9.40
C THR A 27 -20.27 -1.53 -9.58
N TRP A 28 -19.56 -1.74 -8.47
CA TRP A 28 -18.14 -2.10 -8.48
C TRP A 28 -17.92 -3.30 -9.40
N VAL A 29 -17.02 -3.14 -10.37
CA VAL A 29 -16.89 -4.11 -11.47
C VAL A 29 -16.09 -5.32 -11.00
N GLN A 30 -16.72 -6.47 -11.12
CA GLN A 30 -16.12 -7.79 -10.94
C GLN A 30 -16.16 -8.47 -12.30
N ALA A 31 -15.05 -8.44 -13.03
CA ALA A 31 -14.95 -8.95 -14.39
C ALA A 31 -14.13 -10.25 -14.46
N GLY A 32 -14.42 -11.09 -15.44
CA GLY A 32 -13.64 -12.30 -15.69
C GLY A 32 -13.57 -12.63 -17.18
N TYR A 33 -12.36 -12.98 -17.63
CA TYR A 33 -12.13 -13.41 -19.00
C TYR A 33 -12.37 -14.91 -19.16
N TRP A 34 -13.03 -15.29 -20.24
CA TRP A 34 -13.13 -16.66 -20.72
C TRP A 34 -12.58 -16.72 -22.14
N TYR A 35 -11.54 -17.54 -22.34
CA TYR A 35 -10.95 -17.80 -23.64
C TYR A 35 -11.49 -19.11 -24.21
N SER A 36 -11.93 -19.12 -25.47
CA SER A 36 -12.48 -20.32 -26.11
C SER A 36 -11.48 -21.47 -26.20
N GLY A 37 -10.20 -21.16 -26.42
CA GLY A 37 -9.13 -22.16 -26.43
C GLY A 37 -8.80 -22.76 -25.05
N SER A 38 -9.47 -22.36 -23.97
CA SER A 38 -9.26 -22.92 -22.62
C SER A 38 -9.81 -24.35 -22.46
N GLY A 39 -10.70 -24.80 -23.37
CA GLY A 39 -11.39 -26.09 -23.26
C GLY A 39 -12.41 -26.16 -22.11
N PHE A 40 -12.72 -25.04 -21.47
CA PHE A 40 -13.64 -24.98 -20.34
C PHE A 40 -15.07 -24.65 -20.80
N PRO A 41 -16.09 -25.48 -20.49
CA PRO A 41 -17.45 -25.24 -20.92
C PRO A 41 -18.04 -23.93 -20.38
N ILE A 42 -18.67 -23.13 -21.25
CA ILE A 42 -19.33 -21.87 -20.87
C ILE A 42 -20.42 -22.13 -19.82
N SER A 43 -21.13 -23.26 -19.95
CA SER A 43 -22.18 -23.70 -19.01
C SER A 43 -21.67 -23.83 -17.59
N ASP A 44 -20.39 -24.10 -17.39
CA ASP A 44 -19.82 -24.40 -16.08
C ASP A 44 -19.42 -23.14 -15.33
N ILE A 45 -19.26 -22.00 -16.03
CA ILE A 45 -18.92 -20.70 -15.44
C ILE A 45 -19.91 -20.36 -14.32
N ASN A 46 -19.39 -20.04 -13.14
CA ASN A 46 -20.19 -19.51 -12.03
C ASN A 46 -20.40 -17.99 -12.20
N SER A 47 -21.31 -17.60 -13.09
CA SER A 47 -21.56 -16.19 -13.43
C SER A 47 -22.14 -15.37 -12.26
N ALA A 48 -22.56 -15.99 -11.15
CA ALA A 48 -23.01 -15.27 -9.96
C ALA A 48 -21.87 -14.53 -9.23
N LEU A 49 -20.61 -14.94 -9.44
CA LEU A 49 -19.43 -14.31 -8.83
C LEU A 49 -18.95 -13.06 -9.59
N TYR A 50 -19.59 -12.75 -10.71
CA TYR A 50 -19.18 -11.70 -11.63
C TYR A 50 -20.33 -10.74 -11.92
N THR A 51 -19.95 -9.49 -12.22
CA THR A 51 -20.85 -8.48 -12.81
C THR A 51 -20.68 -8.43 -14.33
N HIS A 52 -19.46 -8.69 -14.80
CA HIS A 52 -19.10 -8.65 -16.21
C HIS A 52 -18.34 -9.92 -16.59
N LEU A 53 -18.65 -10.50 -17.75
CA LEU A 53 -17.89 -11.60 -18.33
C LEU A 53 -17.42 -11.22 -19.73
N ILE A 54 -16.15 -11.48 -20.02
CA ILE A 54 -15.50 -11.03 -21.25
C ILE A 54 -15.13 -12.28 -22.06
N CYS A 55 -15.74 -12.43 -23.23
CA CYS A 55 -15.47 -13.52 -24.16
C CYS A 55 -14.28 -13.15 -25.05
N ALA A 56 -13.21 -13.94 -25.00
CA ALA A 56 -11.93 -13.67 -25.66
C ALA A 56 -11.59 -14.80 -26.66
N PHE A 57 -11.01 -14.54 -27.84
CA PHE A 57 -10.88 -13.26 -28.53
C PHE A 57 -11.47 -13.35 -29.94
N ALA A 58 -12.09 -12.28 -30.42
CA ALA A 58 -12.34 -12.09 -31.83
C ALA A 58 -11.11 -11.49 -32.53
N GLU A 59 -10.97 -11.76 -33.82
CA GLU A 59 -9.82 -11.33 -34.62
C GLU A 59 -10.20 -10.24 -35.61
N VAL A 60 -9.21 -9.53 -36.14
CA VAL A 60 -9.40 -8.54 -37.22
C VAL A 60 -8.88 -9.14 -38.51
N ASN A 61 -9.72 -9.19 -39.54
CA ASN A 61 -9.31 -9.67 -40.85
C ASN A 61 -8.25 -8.75 -41.46
N SER A 62 -7.12 -9.31 -41.90
CA SER A 62 -5.98 -8.55 -42.41
C SER A 62 -6.25 -7.77 -43.70
N SER A 63 -7.29 -8.15 -44.45
CA SER A 63 -7.58 -7.57 -45.77
C SER A 63 -8.74 -6.57 -45.71
N SER A 64 -9.85 -6.93 -45.05
CA SER A 64 -11.02 -6.06 -44.94
C SER A 64 -10.97 -5.13 -43.73
N TYR A 65 -10.14 -5.45 -42.72
CA TYR A 65 -10.14 -4.82 -41.39
C TYR A 65 -11.47 -4.93 -40.65
N GLU A 66 -12.34 -5.84 -41.08
CA GLU A 66 -13.55 -6.17 -40.35
C GLU A 66 -13.24 -7.16 -39.21
N LEU A 67 -14.03 -7.09 -38.15
CA LEU A 67 -13.98 -8.08 -37.08
C LEU A 67 -14.49 -9.43 -37.59
N SER A 68 -13.81 -10.51 -37.23
CA SER A 68 -14.14 -11.88 -37.59
C SER A 68 -14.04 -12.80 -36.38
N VAL A 69 -14.96 -13.76 -36.30
CA VAL A 69 -14.91 -14.89 -35.36
C VAL A 69 -14.54 -16.14 -36.15
N SER A 70 -13.63 -16.95 -35.61
CA SER A 70 -13.20 -18.17 -36.29
C SER A 70 -14.37 -19.16 -36.36
N PRO A 71 -14.45 -20.02 -37.39
CA PRO A 71 -15.50 -21.05 -37.46
C PRO A 71 -15.51 -21.97 -36.23
N ASP A 72 -14.35 -22.20 -35.62
CA ASP A 72 -14.20 -23.03 -34.42
C ASP A 72 -14.80 -22.35 -33.16
N ASP A 73 -14.80 -21.01 -33.14
CA ASP A 73 -15.30 -20.19 -32.03
C ASP A 73 -16.76 -19.75 -32.18
N GLU A 74 -17.29 -19.77 -33.41
CA GLU A 74 -18.62 -19.24 -33.79
C GLU A 74 -19.74 -19.72 -32.86
N GLN A 75 -19.80 -21.03 -32.60
CA GLN A 75 -20.83 -21.63 -31.75
C GLN A 75 -20.70 -21.17 -30.29
N SER A 76 -19.47 -21.06 -29.80
CA SER A 76 -19.20 -20.62 -28.43
C SER A 76 -19.55 -19.14 -28.25
N PHE A 77 -19.15 -18.29 -29.19
CA PHE A 77 -19.34 -16.84 -29.10
C PHE A 77 -20.82 -16.46 -29.24
N SER A 78 -21.53 -17.07 -30.21
CA SER A 78 -22.96 -16.82 -30.43
C SER A 78 -23.85 -17.26 -29.26
N SER A 79 -23.46 -18.31 -28.54
CA SER A 79 -24.20 -18.82 -27.39
C SER A 79 -23.72 -18.30 -26.04
N PHE A 80 -22.58 -17.59 -25.98
CA PHE A 80 -21.93 -17.17 -24.74
C PHE A 80 -22.87 -16.41 -23.82
N THR A 81 -23.41 -15.29 -24.31
CA THR A 81 -24.27 -14.40 -23.52
C THR A 81 -25.51 -15.12 -23.01
N ALA A 82 -26.19 -15.87 -23.87
CA ALA A 82 -27.39 -16.61 -23.50
C ALA A 82 -27.08 -17.65 -22.40
N THR A 83 -25.95 -18.35 -22.52
CA THR A 83 -25.55 -19.40 -21.58
C THR A 83 -25.22 -18.84 -20.19
N VAL A 84 -24.38 -17.81 -20.10
CA VAL A 84 -24.00 -17.27 -18.78
C VAL A 84 -25.15 -16.55 -18.07
N LYS A 85 -26.11 -16.01 -18.84
CA LYS A 85 -27.34 -15.41 -18.30
C LYS A 85 -28.32 -16.40 -17.71
N GLN A 86 -28.23 -17.69 -18.04
CA GLN A 86 -29.05 -18.73 -17.39
C GLN A 86 -28.79 -18.79 -15.87
N LYS A 87 -27.54 -18.61 -15.46
CA LYS A 87 -27.11 -18.63 -14.05
C LYS A 87 -27.18 -17.24 -13.39
N ASN A 88 -26.91 -16.17 -14.14
CA ASN A 88 -27.00 -14.79 -13.66
C ASN A 88 -27.65 -13.90 -14.72
N PRO A 89 -28.98 -13.69 -14.67
CA PRO A 89 -29.68 -12.86 -15.67
C PRO A 89 -29.21 -11.41 -15.73
N SER A 90 -28.55 -10.91 -14.67
CA SER A 90 -28.04 -9.53 -14.58
C SER A 90 -26.61 -9.35 -15.11
N ILE A 91 -25.92 -10.43 -15.50
CA ILE A 91 -24.55 -10.35 -15.99
C ILE A 91 -24.47 -9.53 -17.29
N THR A 92 -23.47 -8.68 -17.38
CA THR A 92 -23.09 -7.96 -18.60
C THR A 92 -22.00 -8.72 -19.33
N THR A 93 -22.14 -8.93 -20.64
CA THR A 93 -21.13 -9.62 -21.45
C THR A 93 -20.45 -8.69 -22.43
N LEU A 94 -19.14 -8.83 -22.58
CA LEU A 94 -18.34 -8.10 -23.55
C LEU A 94 -17.61 -9.08 -24.48
N LEU A 95 -17.36 -8.63 -25.71
CA LEU A 95 -16.52 -9.34 -26.67
C LEU A 95 -15.14 -8.67 -26.70
N SER A 96 -14.08 -9.42 -26.39
CA SER A 96 -12.70 -8.94 -26.46
C SER A 96 -12.09 -9.23 -27.83
N ILE A 97 -11.28 -8.29 -28.31
CA ILE A 97 -10.70 -8.27 -29.65
C ILE A 97 -9.18 -8.23 -29.52
N GLY A 98 -8.47 -9.10 -30.25
CA GLY A 98 -7.01 -9.17 -30.24
C GLY A 98 -6.47 -10.19 -29.23
N GLY A 99 -5.83 -9.73 -28.17
CA GLY A 99 -5.20 -10.59 -27.14
C GLY A 99 -3.67 -10.65 -27.24
N GLY A 100 -3.03 -11.39 -26.33
CA GLY A 100 -1.56 -11.54 -26.27
C GLY A 100 -0.95 -12.19 -27.52
N ASN A 101 -1.72 -13.04 -28.20
CA ASN A 101 -1.33 -13.71 -29.45
C ASN A 101 -1.94 -13.05 -30.71
N GLY A 102 -2.57 -11.88 -30.57
CA GLY A 102 -3.19 -11.18 -31.68
C GLY A 102 -2.15 -10.65 -32.68
N ASN A 103 -2.54 -10.52 -33.95
CA ASN A 103 -1.67 -9.95 -34.98
C ASN A 103 -1.60 -8.42 -34.84
N TYR A 104 -0.65 -7.92 -34.04
CA TYR A 104 -0.49 -6.48 -33.78
C TYR A 104 -0.15 -5.67 -35.03
N THR A 105 0.49 -6.28 -36.03
CA THR A 105 0.72 -5.65 -37.34
C THR A 105 -0.60 -5.35 -38.05
N VAL A 106 -1.60 -6.24 -37.94
CA VAL A 106 -2.93 -6.02 -38.50
C VAL A 106 -3.67 -4.92 -37.73
N LEU A 107 -3.57 -4.90 -36.40
CA LEU A 107 -4.16 -3.81 -35.60
C LEU A 107 -3.53 -2.45 -35.89
N SER A 108 -2.20 -2.38 -36.00
CA SER A 108 -1.47 -1.18 -36.44
C SER A 108 -1.94 -0.75 -37.83
N SER A 109 -2.03 -1.68 -38.78
CA SER A 109 -2.50 -1.38 -40.15
C SER A 109 -3.94 -0.89 -40.18
N MET A 110 -4.82 -1.47 -39.35
CA MET A 110 -6.23 -1.08 -39.23
C MET A 110 -6.37 0.36 -38.75
N VAL A 111 -5.60 0.78 -37.75
CA VAL A 111 -5.78 2.13 -37.19
C VAL A 111 -5.20 3.26 -38.05
N ARG A 112 -4.33 2.95 -39.02
CA ARG A 112 -3.63 3.95 -39.86
C ARG A 112 -4.54 4.79 -40.74
N SER A 113 -5.68 4.27 -41.19
CA SER A 113 -6.57 4.99 -42.11
C SER A 113 -7.99 5.11 -41.56
N SER A 114 -8.67 6.22 -41.86
CA SER A 114 -10.06 6.42 -41.44
C SER A 114 -11.02 5.39 -42.04
N SER A 115 -10.79 4.95 -43.29
CA SER A 115 -11.60 3.91 -43.93
C SER A 115 -11.46 2.56 -43.22
N SER A 116 -10.24 2.17 -42.87
CA SER A 116 -9.99 0.90 -42.15
C SER A 116 -10.59 0.93 -40.74
N ARG A 117 -10.41 2.03 -40.00
CA ARG A 117 -11.06 2.21 -38.68
C ARG A 117 -12.58 2.13 -38.79
N LYS A 118 -13.17 2.75 -39.82
CA LYS A 118 -14.61 2.70 -40.06
C LYS A 118 -15.11 1.26 -40.31
N SER A 119 -14.41 0.48 -41.15
CA SER A 119 -14.76 -0.94 -41.37
C SER A 119 -14.72 -1.75 -40.07
N PHE A 120 -13.66 -1.56 -39.27
CA PHE A 120 -13.51 -2.21 -37.96
C PHE A 120 -14.62 -1.82 -36.99
N ILE A 121 -14.90 -0.52 -36.85
CA ILE A 121 -15.93 0.00 -35.94
C ILE A 121 -17.31 -0.55 -36.32
N GLN A 122 -17.67 -0.50 -37.61
CA GLN A 122 -18.99 -0.94 -38.07
C GLN A 122 -19.17 -2.46 -37.88
N SER A 123 -18.17 -3.26 -38.26
CA SER A 123 -18.22 -4.72 -38.11
C SER A 123 -18.21 -5.17 -36.65
N SER A 124 -17.43 -4.52 -35.78
CA SER A 124 -17.38 -4.87 -34.35
C SER A 124 -18.70 -4.59 -33.62
N ILE A 125 -19.33 -3.44 -33.89
CA ILE A 125 -20.67 -3.12 -33.34
C ILE A 125 -21.71 -4.12 -33.87
N LYS A 126 -21.66 -4.43 -35.17
CA LYS A 126 -22.58 -5.40 -35.79
C LYS A 126 -22.46 -6.80 -35.15
N ILE A 127 -21.24 -7.30 -34.95
CA ILE A 127 -21.00 -8.61 -34.34
C ILE A 127 -21.40 -8.63 -32.86
N ALA A 128 -21.08 -7.57 -32.10
CA ALA A 128 -21.51 -7.47 -30.71
C ALA A 128 -23.03 -7.59 -30.59
N MET A 129 -23.78 -6.88 -31.45
CA MET A 129 -25.24 -6.97 -31.47
C MET A 129 -25.74 -8.34 -31.94
N LEU A 130 -25.12 -8.91 -32.97
CA LEU A 130 -25.50 -10.22 -33.52
C LEU A 130 -25.43 -11.34 -32.47
N TYR A 131 -24.38 -11.35 -31.65
CA TYR A 131 -24.20 -12.35 -30.58
C TYR A 131 -24.68 -11.85 -29.21
N GLY A 132 -25.36 -10.70 -29.16
CA GLY A 132 -25.99 -10.17 -27.97
C GLY A 132 -25.03 -9.70 -26.87
N PHE A 133 -23.78 -9.36 -27.19
CA PHE A 133 -22.85 -8.72 -26.26
C PHE A 133 -23.30 -7.27 -25.97
N GLN A 134 -23.11 -6.82 -24.72
CA GLN A 134 -23.42 -5.46 -24.28
C GLN A 134 -22.20 -4.52 -24.34
N GLY A 135 -21.04 -5.02 -24.77
CA GLY A 135 -19.86 -4.20 -24.96
C GLY A 135 -18.74 -4.87 -25.71
N LEU A 136 -17.70 -4.09 -25.95
CA LEU A 136 -16.52 -4.44 -26.72
C LEU A 136 -15.28 -4.06 -25.92
N ASP A 137 -14.28 -4.96 -25.92
CA ASP A 137 -13.01 -4.78 -25.24
C ASP A 137 -11.86 -4.87 -26.26
N LEU A 138 -11.03 -3.84 -26.38
CA LEU A 138 -9.85 -3.89 -27.24
C LEU A 138 -8.62 -4.34 -26.43
N SER A 139 -8.11 -5.54 -26.72
CA SER A 139 -6.90 -6.07 -26.11
C SER A 139 -5.70 -5.91 -27.03
N TRP A 140 -5.17 -4.67 -27.11
CA TRP A 140 -3.93 -4.34 -27.81
C TRP A 140 -2.86 -3.86 -26.82
N ALA A 141 -2.08 -4.83 -26.33
CA ALA A 141 -1.21 -4.65 -25.18
C ALA A 141 0.14 -3.96 -25.48
N THR A 142 0.55 -3.82 -26.74
CA THR A 142 1.81 -3.13 -27.06
C THR A 142 1.62 -2.25 -28.29
N VAL A 143 1.67 -0.94 -28.07
CA VAL A 143 1.62 0.05 -29.14
C VAL A 143 3.03 0.20 -29.71
N GLU A 144 3.25 -0.22 -30.95
CA GLU A 144 4.61 -0.33 -31.51
C GLU A 144 5.26 1.02 -31.83
N THR A 145 4.45 2.03 -32.18
CA THR A 145 4.94 3.35 -32.59
C THR A 145 4.15 4.51 -31.97
N SER A 146 4.74 5.70 -31.92
CA SER A 146 4.05 6.94 -31.56
C SER A 146 2.88 7.28 -32.51
N SER A 147 2.99 6.87 -33.77
CA SER A 147 1.90 6.96 -34.75
C SER A 147 0.73 6.07 -34.36
N ASP A 148 0.98 4.84 -33.92
CA ASP A 148 -0.07 3.92 -33.45
C ASP A 148 -0.76 4.48 -32.21
N THR A 149 -0.03 5.16 -31.32
CA THR A 149 -0.61 5.83 -30.15
C THR A 149 -1.67 6.84 -30.56
N SER A 150 -1.31 7.75 -31.48
CA SER A 150 -2.21 8.79 -31.96
C SER A 150 -3.40 8.21 -32.73
N ASN A 151 -3.16 7.18 -33.53
CA ASN A 151 -4.19 6.50 -34.31
C ASN A 151 -5.15 5.67 -33.43
N MET A 152 -4.65 5.05 -32.36
CA MET A 152 -5.47 4.39 -31.34
C MET A 152 -6.38 5.41 -30.62
N GLY A 153 -5.85 6.60 -30.30
CA GLY A 153 -6.66 7.69 -29.74
C GLY A 153 -7.83 8.07 -30.65
N ARG A 154 -7.58 8.23 -31.96
CA ARG A 154 -8.62 8.50 -32.97
C ARG A 154 -9.61 7.35 -33.12
N LEU A 155 -9.14 6.11 -33.06
CA LEU A 155 -10.02 4.94 -33.06
C LEU A 155 -11.02 5.02 -31.91
N PHE A 156 -10.58 5.29 -30.68
CA PHE A 156 -11.49 5.35 -29.53
C PHE A 156 -12.52 6.48 -29.64
N GLU A 157 -12.13 7.64 -30.16
CA GLU A 157 -13.05 8.76 -30.43
C GLU A 157 -14.13 8.37 -31.45
N GLU A 158 -13.71 7.82 -32.59
CA GLU A 158 -14.63 7.38 -33.66
C GLU A 158 -15.51 6.21 -33.19
N TRP A 159 -14.98 5.30 -32.38
CA TRP A 159 -15.69 4.14 -31.86
C TRP A 159 -16.77 4.54 -30.85
N ARG A 160 -16.46 5.47 -29.94
CA ARG A 160 -17.44 6.04 -29.00
C ARG A 160 -18.55 6.77 -29.73
N ALA A 161 -18.20 7.59 -30.73
CA ALA A 161 -19.20 8.31 -31.54
C ALA A 161 -20.14 7.34 -32.28
N ALA A 162 -19.60 6.26 -32.86
CA ALA A 162 -20.40 5.24 -33.53
C ALA A 162 -21.30 4.45 -32.57
N ALA A 163 -20.78 4.03 -31.40
CA ALA A 163 -21.56 3.32 -30.38
C ALA A 163 -22.74 4.17 -29.88
N LYS A 164 -22.52 5.47 -29.67
CA LYS A 164 -23.57 6.42 -29.28
C LYS A 164 -24.61 6.60 -30.40
N SER A 165 -24.16 6.78 -31.64
CA SER A 165 -25.07 6.93 -32.79
C SER A 165 -25.94 5.68 -33.00
N GLU A 166 -25.41 4.48 -32.77
CA GLU A 166 -26.18 3.24 -32.89
C GLU A 166 -27.30 3.16 -31.84
N ALA A 167 -27.02 3.54 -30.59
CA ALA A 167 -28.02 3.59 -29.52
C ALA A 167 -29.10 4.67 -29.76
N GLU A 168 -28.72 5.81 -30.33
CA GLU A 168 -29.68 6.86 -30.70
C GLU A 168 -30.60 6.44 -31.86
N ASN A 169 -30.07 5.69 -32.83
CA ASN A 169 -30.83 5.23 -34.00
C ASN A 169 -31.72 4.02 -33.72
N ASN A 170 -31.44 3.25 -32.67
CA ASN A 170 -32.19 2.04 -32.33
C ASN A 170 -32.68 2.10 -30.87
N SER A 171 -33.93 2.54 -30.68
CA SER A 171 -34.56 2.72 -29.35
C SER A 171 -34.59 1.48 -28.44
N SER A 172 -34.25 0.29 -28.98
CA SER A 172 -34.19 -0.97 -28.24
C SER A 172 -32.78 -1.33 -27.74
N THR A 173 -31.74 -0.57 -28.15
CA THR A 173 -30.35 -0.85 -27.79
C THR A 173 -29.79 0.23 -26.86
N THR A 174 -29.09 -0.22 -25.81
CA THR A 174 -28.28 0.65 -24.96
C THR A 174 -26.92 0.91 -25.62
N GLU A 175 -26.31 2.06 -25.33
CA GLU A 175 -24.94 2.35 -25.77
C GLU A 175 -23.99 1.23 -25.32
N LEU A 176 -23.19 0.70 -26.26
CA LEU A 176 -22.22 -0.35 -25.97
C LEU A 176 -21.16 0.15 -24.98
N ILE A 177 -20.83 -0.71 -24.02
CA ILE A 177 -19.69 -0.49 -23.13
C ILE A 177 -18.41 -0.68 -23.95
N LEU A 178 -17.51 0.30 -23.93
CA LEU A 178 -16.22 0.23 -24.62
C LEU A 178 -15.08 0.22 -23.60
N THR A 179 -14.22 -0.79 -23.67
CA THR A 179 -13.11 -1.00 -22.75
C THR A 179 -11.83 -1.34 -23.50
N ALA A 180 -10.70 -1.32 -22.80
CA ALA A 180 -9.45 -1.84 -23.34
C ALA A 180 -8.60 -2.48 -22.26
N SER A 181 -7.81 -3.48 -22.65
CA SER A 181 -6.76 -4.07 -21.80
C SER A 181 -5.43 -3.39 -22.09
N VAL A 182 -4.78 -2.87 -21.05
CA VAL A 182 -3.56 -2.04 -21.15
C VAL A 182 -2.45 -2.58 -20.26
N GLN A 183 -1.20 -2.27 -20.61
CA GLN A 183 -0.04 -2.63 -19.78
C GLN A 183 -0.10 -1.99 -18.40
N PHE A 184 0.67 -2.57 -17.47
CA PHE A 184 0.73 -2.07 -16.09
C PHE A 184 1.19 -0.60 -15.98
N ARG A 185 1.89 -0.06 -16.99
CA ARG A 185 2.30 1.35 -17.09
C ARG A 185 1.77 2.02 -18.36
N PRO A 186 1.43 3.32 -18.31
CA PRO A 186 0.99 4.08 -19.46
C PRO A 186 2.13 4.42 -20.44
N VAL A 187 3.37 4.54 -19.94
CA VAL A 187 4.56 4.79 -20.75
C VAL A 187 5.29 3.46 -21.00
N LEU A 188 5.49 3.15 -22.28
CA LEU A 188 6.21 1.97 -22.76
C LEU A 188 7.61 2.39 -23.26
N ALA A 189 8.47 1.42 -23.54
CA ALA A 189 9.87 1.69 -23.93
C ALA A 189 10.01 2.61 -25.17
N PHE A 190 9.06 2.56 -26.11
CA PHE A 190 9.13 3.29 -27.39
C PHE A 190 7.86 4.10 -27.72
N SER A 191 6.86 4.10 -26.83
CA SER A 191 5.55 4.69 -27.06
C SER A 191 4.82 4.93 -25.73
N SER A 192 3.62 5.50 -25.78
CA SER A 192 2.75 5.64 -24.61
C SER A 192 1.31 5.38 -25.02
N TYR A 193 0.42 5.11 -24.07
CA TYR A 193 -1.00 5.03 -24.37
C TYR A 193 -1.62 6.43 -24.59
N PRO A 194 -2.70 6.57 -25.40
CA PRO A 194 -3.38 7.85 -25.61
C PRO A 194 -4.29 8.18 -24.41
N VAL A 195 -3.68 8.62 -23.31
CA VAL A 195 -4.33 8.79 -22.00
C VAL A 195 -5.58 9.68 -22.05
N GLU A 196 -5.52 10.83 -22.73
CA GLU A 196 -6.67 11.75 -22.83
C GLU A 196 -7.86 11.12 -23.56
N SER A 197 -7.58 10.38 -24.65
CA SER A 197 -8.62 9.68 -25.41
C SER A 197 -9.20 8.51 -24.61
N ILE A 198 -8.37 7.74 -23.89
CA ILE A 198 -8.84 6.70 -22.96
C ILE A 198 -9.79 7.30 -21.92
N GLN A 199 -9.37 8.38 -21.27
CA GLN A 199 -10.16 9.07 -20.25
C GLN A 199 -11.48 9.61 -20.79
N SER A 200 -11.53 10.02 -22.06
CA SER A 200 -12.74 10.62 -22.65
C SER A 200 -13.69 9.57 -23.25
N ASN A 201 -13.15 8.52 -23.86
CA ASN A 201 -13.91 7.66 -24.77
C ASN A 201 -14.16 6.24 -24.25
N LEU A 202 -13.40 5.73 -23.29
CA LEU A 202 -13.62 4.38 -22.73
C LEU A 202 -14.39 4.43 -21.41
N ASN A 203 -15.20 3.41 -21.14
CA ASN A 203 -15.88 3.26 -19.85
C ASN A 203 -14.86 2.97 -18.75
N TRP A 204 -13.90 2.09 -19.03
CA TRP A 204 -12.73 1.82 -18.20
C TRP A 204 -11.62 1.14 -19.01
N VAL A 205 -10.44 1.01 -18.40
CA VAL A 205 -9.37 0.14 -18.87
C VAL A 205 -8.99 -0.88 -17.82
N THR A 206 -8.67 -2.11 -18.26
CA THR A 206 -8.14 -3.18 -17.43
C THR A 206 -6.62 -3.10 -17.45
N VAL A 207 -6.02 -2.76 -16.31
CA VAL A 207 -4.56 -2.69 -16.14
C VAL A 207 -4.03 -4.09 -15.87
N MET A 208 -3.28 -4.66 -16.80
CA MET A 208 -2.68 -6.00 -16.66
C MET A 208 -1.53 -5.95 -15.65
N ALA A 209 -1.84 -6.20 -14.38
CA ALA A 209 -0.93 -6.07 -13.25
C ALA A 209 -0.24 -7.40 -12.90
N PHE A 210 0.32 -8.05 -13.92
CA PHE A 210 0.98 -9.34 -13.87
C PHE A 210 1.96 -9.47 -15.05
N ASP A 211 2.66 -10.61 -15.16
CA ASP A 211 3.71 -10.88 -16.16
C ASP A 211 4.92 -9.94 -16.11
N TYR A 212 5.20 -9.36 -14.94
CA TYR A 212 6.36 -8.50 -14.71
C TYR A 212 7.68 -9.21 -14.97
N TYR A 213 7.74 -10.49 -14.59
CA TYR A 213 8.88 -11.36 -14.77
C TYR A 213 8.40 -12.72 -15.25
N MET A 214 9.05 -13.25 -16.28
CA MET A 214 8.71 -14.52 -16.90
C MET A 214 9.97 -15.37 -17.08
N PRO A 215 9.90 -16.71 -16.92
CA PRO A 215 11.07 -17.57 -17.00
C PRO A 215 11.69 -17.65 -18.40
N GLN A 216 10.94 -17.30 -19.44
CA GLN A 216 11.46 -17.17 -20.80
C GLN A 216 12.33 -15.92 -20.99
N ARG A 217 12.18 -14.91 -20.12
CA ARG A 217 12.85 -13.59 -20.24
C ARG A 217 13.85 -13.30 -19.12
N THR A 218 13.87 -14.14 -18.09
CA THR A 218 14.65 -13.92 -16.87
C THR A 218 15.39 -15.19 -16.46
N ASN A 219 16.61 -15.03 -15.98
CA ASN A 219 17.46 -16.11 -15.46
C ASN A 219 17.48 -16.15 -13.93
N PHE A 220 16.45 -15.59 -13.29
CA PHE A 220 16.24 -15.61 -11.85
C PHE A 220 14.75 -15.73 -11.53
N THR A 221 14.43 -16.29 -10.38
CA THR A 221 13.05 -16.35 -9.87
C THR A 221 12.60 -14.95 -9.46
N ALA A 222 11.35 -14.59 -9.72
CA ALA A 222 10.85 -13.26 -9.41
C ALA A 222 9.34 -13.29 -9.19
N ALA A 223 8.78 -12.24 -8.57
CA ALA A 223 7.36 -12.12 -8.34
C ALA A 223 6.65 -11.58 -9.59
N PHE A 224 6.01 -12.45 -10.37
CA PHE A 224 5.42 -12.14 -11.66
C PHE A 224 4.26 -11.14 -11.59
N ALA A 225 3.58 -11.06 -10.44
CA ALA A 225 2.42 -10.19 -10.21
C ALA A 225 2.56 -9.36 -8.92
N ALA A 226 3.77 -8.94 -8.58
CA ALA A 226 4.05 -8.19 -7.35
C ALA A 226 3.14 -6.96 -7.14
N LEU A 227 2.42 -6.89 -6.03
CA LEU A 227 1.66 -5.68 -5.67
C LEU A 227 2.61 -4.51 -5.37
N TYR A 228 3.69 -4.80 -4.65
CA TYR A 228 4.75 -3.87 -4.30
C TYR A 228 6.10 -4.47 -4.67
N ASP A 229 7.07 -3.63 -5.05
CA ASP A 229 8.46 -4.03 -5.14
C ASP A 229 9.33 -2.88 -4.59
N PRO A 230 10.05 -3.09 -3.47
CA PRO A 230 10.91 -2.06 -2.89
C PRO A 230 12.15 -1.72 -3.74
N SER A 231 12.53 -2.62 -4.63
CA SER A 231 13.77 -2.57 -5.41
C SER A 231 13.55 -2.15 -6.87
N SER A 232 12.29 -2.03 -7.30
CA SER A 232 11.93 -1.80 -8.71
C SER A 232 10.60 -1.08 -8.83
N TYR A 233 10.45 -0.25 -9.87
CA TYR A 233 9.14 0.32 -10.25
C TYR A 233 8.26 -0.66 -11.06
N VAL A 234 8.76 -1.88 -11.31
CA VAL A 234 8.02 -2.96 -11.98
C VAL A 234 7.11 -3.66 -10.97
N ASN A 235 6.05 -2.97 -10.56
CA ASN A 235 5.04 -3.49 -9.63
C ASN A 235 3.68 -2.81 -9.86
N THR A 236 2.63 -3.41 -9.30
CA THR A 236 1.25 -2.93 -9.45
C THR A 236 1.02 -1.54 -8.90
N ASP A 237 1.48 -1.23 -7.67
CA ASP A 237 1.23 0.07 -7.04
C ASP A 237 1.88 1.22 -7.82
N SER A 238 3.09 1.01 -8.31
CA SER A 238 3.81 1.98 -9.15
C SER A 238 3.08 2.20 -10.48
N GLY A 239 2.64 1.13 -11.14
CA GLY A 239 1.87 1.20 -12.38
C GLY A 239 0.55 1.95 -12.24
N ILE A 240 -0.24 1.63 -11.21
CA ILE A 240 -1.52 2.31 -10.93
C ILE A 240 -1.31 3.79 -10.60
N LYS A 241 -0.29 4.13 -9.81
CA LYS A 241 0.07 5.53 -9.53
C LYS A 241 0.45 6.28 -10.80
N GLU A 242 1.16 5.65 -11.72
CA GLU A 242 1.55 6.27 -12.98
C GLU A 242 0.36 6.51 -13.91
N TRP A 243 -0.56 5.54 -14.05
CA TRP A 243 -1.80 5.72 -14.80
C TRP A 243 -2.64 6.89 -14.27
N ILE A 244 -2.80 6.98 -12.95
CA ILE A 244 -3.52 8.08 -12.30
C ILE A 244 -2.77 9.40 -12.48
N GLY A 245 -1.44 9.41 -12.26
CA GLY A 245 -0.59 10.58 -12.42
C GLY A 245 -0.54 11.10 -13.85
N SER A 246 -0.79 10.24 -14.83
CA SER A 246 -0.86 10.59 -16.25
C SER A 246 -2.22 11.16 -16.67
N GLY A 247 -3.25 11.05 -15.82
CA GLY A 247 -4.55 11.70 -16.01
C GLY A 247 -5.77 10.78 -16.16
N VAL A 248 -5.61 9.45 -16.09
CA VAL A 248 -6.77 8.54 -16.04
C VAL A 248 -7.37 8.53 -14.63
N ALA A 249 -8.67 8.78 -14.52
CA ALA A 249 -9.34 8.78 -13.23
C ALA A 249 -9.33 7.36 -12.61
N ALA A 250 -9.14 7.27 -11.29
CA ALA A 250 -9.14 5.98 -10.59
C ALA A 250 -10.42 5.16 -10.84
N ASN A 251 -11.58 5.81 -10.92
CA ASN A 251 -12.87 5.18 -11.24
C ASN A 251 -13.05 4.79 -12.72
N LYS A 252 -12.00 4.90 -13.54
CA LYS A 252 -11.90 4.32 -14.90
C LYS A 252 -10.82 3.25 -15.00
N LEU A 253 -10.17 2.89 -13.90
CA LEU A 253 -9.17 1.83 -13.85
C LEU A 253 -9.76 0.60 -13.18
N ILE A 254 -9.53 -0.56 -13.79
CA ILE A 254 -9.81 -1.87 -13.23
C ILE A 254 -8.48 -2.61 -13.06
N LEU A 255 -8.30 -3.24 -11.90
CA LEU A 255 -7.08 -3.99 -11.60
C LEU A 255 -7.15 -5.42 -12.17
N GLY A 256 -6.21 -5.79 -13.01
CA GLY A 256 -6.09 -7.15 -13.56
C GLY A 256 -5.45 -8.13 -12.57
N PHE A 257 -6.04 -9.31 -12.39
CA PHE A 257 -5.47 -10.43 -11.64
C PHE A 257 -5.13 -11.60 -12.55
N ALA A 258 -4.05 -12.31 -12.22
CA ALA A 258 -3.65 -13.53 -12.88
C ALA A 258 -4.05 -14.75 -12.03
N PHE A 259 -4.89 -15.63 -12.57
CA PHE A 259 -5.22 -16.94 -11.95
C PHE A 259 -4.27 -18.03 -12.44
N TYR A 260 -3.02 -17.68 -12.65
CA TYR A 260 -1.93 -18.58 -13.00
C TYR A 260 -0.67 -18.11 -12.30
N GLY A 261 0.43 -18.80 -12.54
CA GLY A 261 1.74 -18.46 -12.04
C GLY A 261 2.82 -18.98 -12.97
N TYR A 262 4.08 -18.80 -12.60
CA TYR A 262 5.20 -19.26 -13.40
C TYR A 262 6.14 -20.18 -12.62
N ALA A 263 6.67 -21.16 -13.34
CA ALA A 263 7.59 -22.16 -12.87
C ALA A 263 8.98 -21.94 -13.47
N TRP A 264 9.98 -21.75 -12.60
CA TRP A 264 11.39 -21.66 -12.95
C TRP A 264 12.14 -22.92 -12.54
N LYS A 265 13.16 -23.26 -13.33
CA LYS A 265 14.16 -24.25 -12.97
C LYS A 265 15.30 -23.56 -12.21
N LEU A 266 15.39 -23.78 -10.90
CA LEU A 266 16.50 -23.29 -10.07
C LEU A 266 17.82 -23.90 -10.51
N ARG A 267 18.87 -23.07 -10.55
CA ARG A 267 20.25 -23.51 -10.74
C ARG A 267 20.77 -24.26 -9.50
N ASN A 268 20.41 -23.79 -8.32
CA ASN A 268 20.73 -24.41 -7.04
C ASN A 268 19.46 -24.55 -6.21
N SER A 269 19.01 -25.78 -5.93
CA SER A 269 17.77 -26.03 -5.17
C SER A 269 17.83 -25.56 -3.71
N LYS A 270 19.03 -25.31 -3.17
CA LYS A 270 19.20 -24.73 -1.82
C LYS A 270 18.96 -23.21 -1.79
N GLU A 271 18.99 -22.56 -2.95
CA GLU A 271 18.69 -21.14 -3.13
C GLU A 271 17.31 -21.02 -3.77
N ASN A 272 16.28 -20.81 -2.98
CA ASN A 272 14.88 -20.90 -3.41
C ASN A 272 14.05 -19.70 -2.96
N SER A 273 14.68 -18.58 -2.63
CA SER A 273 14.01 -17.30 -2.42
C SER A 273 13.61 -16.67 -3.76
N ILE A 274 12.78 -15.63 -3.71
CA ILE A 274 12.65 -14.67 -4.82
C ILE A 274 14.05 -14.08 -5.09
N GLY A 275 14.42 -13.93 -6.36
CA GLY A 275 15.74 -13.50 -6.82
C GLY A 275 16.78 -14.62 -6.97
N ALA A 276 16.41 -15.89 -6.72
CA ALA A 276 17.34 -17.00 -6.84
C ALA A 276 17.69 -17.29 -8.31
N SER A 277 18.93 -17.72 -8.56
CA SER A 277 19.40 -18.04 -9.91
C SER A 277 18.61 -19.20 -10.54
N ALA A 278 18.16 -19.01 -11.77
CA ALA A 278 17.40 -19.98 -12.55
C ALA A 278 18.02 -20.22 -13.93
N THR A 279 17.68 -21.35 -14.55
CA THR A 279 18.15 -21.72 -15.89
C THR A 279 17.08 -21.59 -16.97
N GLY A 280 15.88 -21.14 -16.62
CA GLY A 280 14.75 -20.93 -17.52
C GLY A 280 13.45 -21.58 -17.03
N PRO A 281 12.49 -21.81 -17.93
CA PRO A 281 11.19 -22.40 -17.61
C PRO A 281 11.28 -23.82 -17.04
N ALA A 282 10.34 -24.15 -16.16
CA ALA A 282 10.10 -25.50 -15.67
C ALA A 282 8.65 -25.92 -15.92
N ILE A 283 8.37 -27.22 -15.89
CA ILE A 283 7.03 -27.83 -16.08
C ILE A 283 6.48 -27.71 -17.51
N THR A 284 6.29 -26.49 -18.02
CA THR A 284 5.84 -26.22 -19.40
C THR A 284 6.94 -25.49 -20.19
N GLU A 285 6.76 -25.36 -21.51
CA GLU A 285 7.69 -24.60 -22.36
C GLU A 285 7.73 -23.11 -22.00
N GLY A 286 6.60 -22.55 -21.57
CA GLY A 286 6.48 -21.18 -21.06
C GLY A 286 6.74 -21.01 -19.58
N GLY A 287 6.72 -22.10 -18.82
CA GLY A 287 6.73 -22.11 -17.36
C GLY A 287 5.37 -21.75 -16.75
N ASP A 288 4.39 -21.34 -17.55
CA ASP A 288 3.05 -20.99 -17.09
C ASP A 288 2.32 -22.21 -16.52
N MET A 289 1.62 -22.00 -15.41
CA MET A 289 0.77 -23.01 -14.78
C MET A 289 -0.52 -22.36 -14.28
N SER A 290 -1.67 -22.94 -14.62
CA SER A 290 -2.96 -22.47 -14.09
C SER A 290 -3.02 -22.65 -12.56
N TYR A 291 -3.76 -21.80 -11.85
CA TYR A 291 -3.85 -21.89 -10.39
C TYR A 291 -4.29 -23.29 -9.92
N LYS A 292 -5.29 -23.90 -10.55
CA LYS A 292 -5.71 -25.28 -10.26
C LYS A 292 -4.59 -26.32 -10.46
N ASP A 293 -3.74 -26.16 -11.49
CA ASP A 293 -2.61 -27.07 -11.70
C ASP A 293 -1.53 -26.86 -10.63
N ILE A 294 -1.32 -25.61 -10.19
CA ILE A 294 -0.44 -25.28 -9.08
C ILE A 294 -0.95 -25.92 -7.78
N LYS A 295 -2.26 -25.85 -7.49
CA LYS A 295 -2.85 -26.51 -6.30
C LYS A 295 -2.72 -28.03 -6.36
N ALA A 296 -2.97 -28.64 -7.52
CA ALA A 296 -2.76 -30.07 -7.74
C ALA A 296 -1.28 -30.46 -7.54
N TYR A 297 -0.35 -29.61 -8.00
CA TYR A 297 1.08 -29.82 -7.81
C TYR A 297 1.49 -29.76 -6.33
N ILE A 298 1.00 -28.74 -5.59
CA ILE A 298 1.24 -28.61 -4.15
C ILE A 298 0.76 -29.87 -3.41
N GLN A 299 -0.46 -30.34 -3.72
CA GLN A 299 -1.03 -31.53 -3.10
C GLN A 299 -0.23 -32.80 -3.42
N ARG A 300 0.17 -32.97 -4.69
CA ARG A 300 0.90 -34.15 -5.15
C ARG A 300 2.28 -34.27 -4.52
N TYR A 301 2.98 -33.15 -4.30
CA TYR A 301 4.36 -33.15 -3.84
C TYR A 301 4.54 -32.69 -2.38
N GLY A 302 3.45 -32.36 -1.68
CA GLY A 302 3.50 -31.88 -0.30
C GLY A 302 4.28 -30.56 -0.15
N ALA A 303 4.16 -29.67 -1.12
CA ALA A 303 4.95 -28.43 -1.15
C ALA A 303 4.53 -27.47 -0.03
N ILE A 304 5.51 -26.83 0.62
CA ILE A 304 5.26 -25.79 1.61
C ILE A 304 5.15 -24.45 0.89
N VAL A 305 3.93 -23.90 0.85
CA VAL A 305 3.65 -22.58 0.26
C VAL A 305 4.12 -21.49 1.22
N LEU A 306 4.93 -20.59 0.70
CA LEU A 306 5.41 -19.40 1.40
C LEU A 306 4.61 -18.19 0.91
N TYR A 307 4.29 -17.29 1.83
CA TYR A 307 3.74 -15.97 1.53
C TYR A 307 4.84 -14.93 1.68
N ASN A 308 5.01 -14.10 0.67
CA ASN A 308 5.95 -12.99 0.71
C ASN A 308 5.20 -11.67 0.93
N ALA A 309 5.35 -11.08 2.13
CA ALA A 309 4.69 -9.82 2.47
C ALA A 309 5.27 -8.59 1.73
N THR A 310 6.54 -8.65 1.30
CA THR A 310 7.20 -7.58 0.56
C THR A 310 6.58 -7.40 -0.82
N TYR A 311 6.39 -8.51 -1.54
CA TYR A 311 5.85 -8.50 -2.91
C TYR A 311 4.34 -8.74 -2.97
N VAL A 312 3.75 -9.26 -1.88
CA VAL A 312 2.36 -9.70 -1.79
C VAL A 312 2.04 -10.74 -2.87
N VAL A 313 2.81 -11.83 -2.83
CA VAL A 313 2.65 -13.02 -3.70
C VAL A 313 2.91 -14.29 -2.89
N ASN A 314 2.47 -15.43 -3.42
CA ASN A 314 2.81 -16.75 -2.91
C ASN A 314 3.87 -17.40 -3.80
N TYR A 315 4.71 -18.25 -3.20
CA TYR A 315 5.62 -19.10 -3.96
C TYR A 315 5.99 -20.35 -3.16
N PHE A 316 6.52 -21.36 -3.84
CA PHE A 316 7.14 -22.52 -3.20
C PHE A 316 8.23 -23.12 -4.08
N SER A 317 8.96 -24.09 -3.54
CA SER A 317 9.86 -24.92 -4.32
C SER A 317 9.72 -26.39 -3.98
N VAL A 318 9.88 -27.24 -5.01
CA VAL A 318 9.99 -28.69 -4.88
C VAL A 318 11.23 -29.12 -5.67
N GLY A 319 12.27 -29.54 -4.95
CA GLY A 319 13.57 -29.81 -5.56
C GLY A 319 14.11 -28.58 -6.28
N SER A 320 14.36 -28.68 -7.58
CA SER A 320 14.83 -27.57 -8.43
C SER A 320 13.71 -26.75 -9.06
N THR A 321 12.44 -27.11 -8.84
CA THR A 321 11.31 -26.38 -9.44
C THR A 321 10.85 -25.33 -8.44
N TRP A 322 10.77 -24.08 -8.87
CA TRP A 322 10.28 -22.96 -8.07
C TRP A 322 9.09 -22.35 -8.77
N ILE A 323 7.99 -22.12 -8.06
CA ILE A 323 6.73 -21.65 -8.62
C ILE A 323 6.22 -20.46 -7.81
N ASP A 324 5.89 -19.35 -8.45
CA ASP A 324 5.12 -18.25 -7.86
C ASP A 324 3.69 -18.16 -8.41
N PHE A 325 2.80 -17.57 -7.64
CA PHE A 325 1.38 -17.39 -7.97
C PHE A 325 0.70 -16.48 -6.93
N ASP A 326 -0.55 -16.09 -7.19
CA ASP A 326 -1.41 -15.46 -6.17
C ASP A 326 -2.35 -16.51 -5.54
N ASP A 327 -2.29 -16.70 -4.22
CA ASP A 327 -3.27 -17.53 -3.48
C ASP A 327 -4.39 -16.66 -2.86
N VAL A 328 -5.36 -17.31 -2.22
CA VAL A 328 -6.60 -16.71 -1.67
C VAL A 328 -6.36 -15.41 -0.90
N GLU A 329 -5.39 -15.39 0.02
CA GLU A 329 -5.11 -14.20 0.84
C GLU A 329 -4.50 -13.06 0.02
N VAL A 330 -3.66 -13.37 -0.97
CA VAL A 330 -3.10 -12.35 -1.87
C VAL A 330 -4.20 -11.72 -2.71
N ILE A 331 -5.14 -12.51 -3.24
CA ILE A 331 -6.29 -11.98 -3.99
C ILE A 331 -7.13 -11.04 -3.11
N LYS A 332 -7.44 -11.42 -1.87
CA LYS A 332 -8.17 -10.54 -0.93
C LYS A 332 -7.44 -9.22 -0.66
N ILE A 333 -6.12 -9.27 -0.50
CA ILE A 333 -5.29 -8.07 -0.28
C ILE A 333 -5.34 -7.18 -1.53
N LYS A 334 -5.16 -7.72 -2.73
CA LYS A 334 -5.19 -6.95 -3.99
C LYS A 334 -6.59 -6.36 -4.27
N VAL A 335 -7.67 -7.05 -3.91
CA VAL A 335 -9.04 -6.52 -3.93
C VAL A 335 -9.21 -5.35 -2.95
N SER A 336 -8.66 -5.48 -1.74
CA SER A 336 -8.69 -4.42 -0.74
C SER A 336 -7.91 -3.19 -1.20
N TYR A 337 -6.74 -3.40 -1.79
CA TYR A 337 -5.94 -2.36 -2.43
C TYR A 337 -6.72 -1.63 -3.53
N ALA A 338 -7.38 -2.35 -4.44
CA ALA A 338 -8.18 -1.73 -5.51
C ALA A 338 -9.27 -0.82 -4.95
N LYS A 339 -9.94 -1.23 -3.87
CA LYS A 339 -10.93 -0.40 -3.16
C LYS A 339 -10.31 0.81 -2.47
N GLU A 340 -9.18 0.63 -1.79
CA GLU A 340 -8.45 1.71 -1.13
C GLU A 340 -8.03 2.80 -2.12
N LYS A 341 -7.56 2.39 -3.30
CA LYS A 341 -7.21 3.29 -4.41
C LYS A 341 -8.43 3.83 -5.18
N LYS A 342 -9.65 3.48 -4.77
CA LYS A 342 -10.91 3.88 -5.41
C LYS A 342 -10.97 3.49 -6.89
N LEU A 343 -10.39 2.34 -7.23
CA LEU A 343 -10.50 1.76 -8.56
C LEU A 343 -11.93 1.29 -8.82
N LEU A 344 -12.31 1.23 -10.09
CA LEU A 344 -13.66 0.84 -10.50
C LEU A 344 -13.97 -0.63 -10.20
N GLY A 345 -12.95 -1.48 -10.10
CA GLY A 345 -13.13 -2.92 -9.96
C GLY A 345 -11.86 -3.73 -10.13
N TYR A 346 -12.04 -5.03 -10.35
CA TYR A 346 -11.01 -5.95 -10.83
C TYR A 346 -11.50 -6.78 -12.04
N ALA A 347 -10.54 -7.31 -12.81
CA ALA A 347 -10.78 -8.30 -13.86
C ALA A 347 -9.80 -9.46 -13.72
N VAL A 348 -10.24 -10.70 -13.97
CA VAL A 348 -9.37 -11.88 -13.81
C VAL A 348 -9.03 -12.54 -15.14
N TRP A 349 -7.74 -12.80 -15.36
CA TRP A 349 -7.19 -13.61 -16.44
C TRP A 349 -6.64 -14.93 -15.89
N GLN A 350 -7.30 -16.07 -16.07
CA GLN A 350 -8.64 -16.20 -16.62
C GLN A 350 -9.49 -17.15 -15.77
N VAL A 351 -10.81 -17.03 -15.92
CA VAL A 351 -11.81 -17.71 -15.09
C VAL A 351 -11.60 -19.23 -15.01
N PRO A 352 -11.30 -19.95 -16.11
CA PRO A 352 -11.09 -21.41 -16.08
C PRO A 352 -9.85 -21.93 -15.33
N TYR A 353 -8.95 -21.03 -14.93
CA TYR A 353 -7.73 -21.41 -14.23
C TYR A 353 -7.90 -21.51 -12.72
N ASP A 354 -9.01 -21.00 -12.19
CA ASP A 354 -9.34 -21.10 -10.77
C ASP A 354 -9.56 -22.56 -10.34
N ASP A 355 -9.32 -22.85 -9.07
CA ASP A 355 -9.58 -24.15 -8.45
C ASP A 355 -10.94 -24.09 -7.76
N ASN A 356 -11.97 -24.64 -8.40
CA ASN A 356 -13.33 -24.69 -7.86
C ASN A 356 -13.85 -23.32 -7.37
N TRP A 357 -13.56 -22.25 -8.13
CA TRP A 357 -13.99 -20.88 -7.84
C TRP A 357 -13.42 -20.27 -6.55
N VAL A 358 -12.36 -20.84 -5.96
CA VAL A 358 -11.87 -20.40 -4.65
C VAL A 358 -11.32 -18.98 -4.70
N LEU A 359 -10.58 -18.61 -5.75
CA LEU A 359 -10.06 -17.25 -5.90
C LEU A 359 -11.17 -16.25 -6.26
N SER A 360 -12.06 -16.66 -7.17
CA SER A 360 -13.24 -15.87 -7.57
C SER A 360 -14.14 -15.56 -6.38
N SER A 361 -14.40 -16.55 -5.53
CA SER A 361 -15.22 -16.42 -4.32
C SER A 361 -14.55 -15.54 -3.28
N ALA A 362 -13.24 -15.73 -3.06
CA ALA A 362 -12.47 -14.88 -2.16
C ALA A 362 -12.48 -13.40 -2.58
N ALA A 363 -12.41 -13.14 -3.89
CA ALA A 363 -12.51 -11.79 -4.43
C ALA A 363 -13.92 -11.20 -4.24
N ALA A 364 -14.97 -11.99 -4.45
CA ALA A 364 -16.36 -11.58 -4.31
C ALA A 364 -16.81 -11.35 -2.86
N GLU A 365 -16.43 -12.23 -1.92
CA GLU A 365 -16.77 -12.10 -0.49
C GLU A 365 -16.32 -10.77 0.11
N GLN A 366 -15.14 -10.30 -0.28
CA GLN A 366 -14.64 -8.99 0.15
C GLN A 366 -15.56 -7.85 -0.29
N VAL A 367 -16.22 -7.96 -1.45
CA VAL A 367 -17.20 -6.99 -1.96
C VAL A 367 -18.48 -7.03 -1.11
N ASP A 368 -18.97 -8.22 -0.81
CA ASP A 368 -20.24 -8.39 -0.09
C ASP A 368 -20.17 -8.05 1.39
N GLN A 369 -19.05 -8.33 2.08
CA GLN A 369 -18.86 -7.93 3.49
C GLN A 369 -19.04 -6.41 3.68
N ASN A 370 -18.53 -5.60 2.76
CA ASN A 370 -18.70 -4.15 2.79
C ASN A 370 -20.12 -3.70 2.42
N ARG A 371 -20.79 -4.39 1.49
CA ARG A 371 -22.20 -4.10 1.15
C ARG A 371 -23.14 -4.40 2.32
N HIS A 372 -22.95 -5.52 3.01
CA HIS A 372 -23.74 -5.89 4.18
C HIS A 372 -23.52 -4.93 5.35
N HIS A 373 -22.27 -4.49 5.57
CA HIS A 373 -21.98 -3.48 6.58
C HIS A 373 -22.70 -2.16 6.28
N SER A 374 -22.64 -1.70 5.02
CA SER A 374 -23.28 -0.45 4.58
C SER A 374 -24.82 -0.51 4.68
N ARG A 375 -25.45 -1.61 4.27
CA ARG A 375 -26.91 -1.80 4.39
C ARG A 375 -27.37 -1.88 5.84
N ARG A 376 -26.62 -2.56 6.72
CA ARG A 376 -26.94 -2.62 8.16
C ARG A 376 -26.86 -1.24 8.80
N LEU A 377 -25.84 -0.44 8.46
CA LEU A 377 -25.70 0.94 8.93
C LEU A 377 -26.92 1.78 8.52
N LEU A 378 -27.38 1.65 7.28
CA LEU A 378 -28.51 2.39 6.72
C LEU A 378 -29.84 2.02 7.43
N VAL A 379 -30.06 0.74 7.72
CA VAL A 379 -31.22 0.28 8.50
C VAL A 379 -31.17 0.81 9.94
N ILE A 380 -30.00 0.80 10.59
CA ILE A 380 -29.83 1.35 11.94
C ILE A 380 -30.13 2.85 11.96
N ILE A 381 -29.67 3.62 10.96
CA ILE A 381 -29.95 5.05 10.83
C ILE A 381 -31.45 5.31 10.66
N LEU A 382 -32.15 4.53 9.83
CA LEU A 382 -33.60 4.70 9.61
C LEU A 382 -34.44 4.38 10.86
N ILE A 383 -34.07 3.36 11.63
CA ILE A 383 -34.76 2.99 12.87
C ILE A 383 -34.52 4.04 13.96
N THR A 384 -33.26 4.46 14.14
CA THR A 384 -32.88 5.45 15.18
C THR A 384 -33.49 6.82 14.91
N THR A 385 -33.56 7.25 13.65
CA THR A 385 -34.23 8.50 13.26
C THR A 385 -35.74 8.44 13.51
N SER A 386 -36.41 7.32 13.19
CA SER A 386 -37.84 7.13 13.45
C SER A 386 -38.18 7.15 14.95
N LEU A 387 -37.38 6.48 15.78
CA LEU A 387 -37.53 6.51 17.24
C LEU A 387 -37.29 7.90 17.83
N SER A 388 -36.32 8.63 17.29
CA SER A 388 -36.02 10.00 17.71
C SER A 388 -37.18 10.94 17.42
N ILE A 389 -37.83 10.82 16.25
CA ILE A 389 -39.02 11.61 15.89
C ILE A 389 -40.19 11.30 16.85
N LEU A 390 -40.41 10.02 17.17
CA LEU A 390 -41.46 9.61 18.11
C LEU A 390 -41.21 10.21 19.52
N LEU A 391 -39.98 10.10 20.03
CA LEU A 391 -39.58 10.66 21.32
C LEU A 391 -39.70 12.20 21.33
N PHE A 392 -39.34 12.87 20.24
CA PHE A 392 -39.49 14.32 20.12
C PHE A 392 -40.95 14.74 20.07
N GLY A 393 -41.81 13.97 19.39
CA GLY A 393 -43.26 14.16 19.39
C GLY A 393 -43.88 14.01 20.77
N ILE A 394 -43.48 12.96 21.52
CA ILE A 394 -43.91 12.73 22.91
C ILE A 394 -43.40 13.85 23.82
N LEU A 395 -42.16 14.29 23.65
CA LEU A 395 -41.57 15.39 24.41
C LEU A 395 -42.31 16.70 24.15
N ILE A 396 -42.63 17.03 22.89
CA ILE A 396 -43.42 18.23 22.55
C ILE A 396 -44.83 18.12 23.13
N TYR A 397 -45.47 16.96 23.08
CA TYR A 397 -46.76 16.72 23.72
C TYR A 397 -46.69 16.93 25.25
N TYR A 398 -45.64 16.42 25.89
CA TYR A 398 -45.42 16.55 27.32
C TYR A 398 -45.10 17.99 27.74
N LEU A 399 -44.27 18.70 26.96
CA LEU A 399 -43.94 20.10 27.19
C LEU A 399 -45.17 21.00 26.96
N ARG A 400 -46.00 20.74 25.93
CA ARG A 400 -47.30 21.43 25.77
C ARG A 400 -48.25 21.21 26.94
N ARG A 401 -48.22 20.03 27.55
CA ARG A 401 -49.01 19.70 28.74
C ARG A 401 -48.43 20.31 30.03
N ARG A 402 -47.12 20.55 30.09
CA ARG A 402 -46.39 21.05 31.28
C ARG A 402 -46.26 22.58 31.33
N PHE A 403 -46.32 23.29 30.20
CA PHE A 403 -46.13 24.75 30.15
C PHE A 403 -47.41 25.60 30.33
N PHE A 404 -48.57 25.00 30.63
CA PHE A 404 -49.75 25.72 31.14
C PHE A 404 -49.91 25.53 32.66
N LYS A 405 -48.95 26.04 33.44
CA LYS A 405 -49.09 26.50 34.85
C LYS A 405 -47.79 27.22 35.28
N PRO A 406 -47.84 28.31 36.08
CA PRO A 406 -46.74 29.25 36.17
C PRO A 406 -45.83 29.08 37.42
N THR A 407 -44.55 29.44 37.19
CA THR A 407 -43.53 30.00 38.11
C THR A 407 -42.82 29.11 39.15
N VAL A 408 -41.47 29.01 39.05
CA VAL A 408 -40.41 29.64 39.90
C VAL A 408 -39.08 28.88 39.73
N ASN A 409 -37.99 29.66 39.81
CA ASN A 409 -36.61 29.39 39.41
C ASN A 409 -35.79 28.37 40.24
N ALA A 410 -34.77 27.88 39.53
CA ALA A 410 -33.35 27.74 39.92
C ALA A 410 -32.77 26.34 40.23
N SER A 411 -31.71 26.10 39.46
CA SER A 411 -30.55 25.22 39.64
C SER A 411 -30.64 23.76 39.20
N ARG A 412 -30.29 23.62 37.91
CA ARG A 412 -29.69 22.48 37.20
C ARG A 412 -28.71 21.66 38.05
N ASN A 413 -28.81 20.34 37.93
CA ASN A 413 -27.63 19.53 37.60
C ASN A 413 -28.03 18.22 36.90
N SER A 414 -27.06 17.69 36.13
CA SER A 414 -27.02 16.40 35.43
C SER A 414 -27.40 16.37 33.95
N ARG A 415 -26.36 16.43 33.10
CA ARG A 415 -26.34 15.89 31.74
C ARG A 415 -24.96 15.23 31.55
N SER A 416 -24.87 13.90 31.69
CA SER A 416 -23.80 13.08 31.09
C SER A 416 -23.97 11.60 31.46
N ASN A 417 -24.69 10.83 30.64
CA ASN A 417 -24.74 9.36 30.77
C ASN A 417 -24.27 8.61 29.51
N VAL A 418 -23.62 9.29 28.56
CA VAL A 418 -22.94 8.64 27.41
C VAL A 418 -21.41 8.82 27.49
N ASN A 419 -20.92 9.79 28.28
CA ASN A 419 -19.49 10.02 28.50
C ASN A 419 -18.82 9.01 29.45
N LYS A 420 -19.56 8.14 30.16
CA LYS A 420 -18.99 7.29 31.21
C LYS A 420 -18.24 6.07 30.68
N ASP A 421 -18.74 5.38 29.65
CA ASP A 421 -18.18 4.07 29.29
C ASP A 421 -16.81 4.14 28.58
N ALA A 422 -16.53 5.19 27.79
CA ALA A 422 -15.22 5.40 27.17
C ALA A 422 -14.22 6.10 28.11
N SER A 423 -14.71 6.95 29.02
CA SER A 423 -13.93 7.64 30.06
C SER A 423 -13.48 6.66 31.16
N GLU A 424 -14.32 5.69 31.54
CA GLU A 424 -13.99 4.64 32.51
C GLU A 424 -12.90 3.67 32.01
N LEU A 425 -12.76 3.46 30.69
CA LEU A 425 -11.73 2.58 30.11
C LEU A 425 -10.29 3.08 30.36
N PHE A 426 -10.12 4.40 30.50
CA PHE A 426 -8.80 5.06 30.62
C PHE A 426 -8.56 5.74 31.98
N HIS A 427 -9.61 6.10 32.74
CA HIS A 427 -9.46 6.74 34.06
C HIS A 427 -8.70 5.89 35.09
N GLY A 428 -8.67 4.56 34.95
CA GLY A 428 -7.86 3.68 35.81
C GLY A 428 -6.36 3.63 35.46
N ASN A 429 -5.95 4.08 34.27
CA ASN A 429 -4.60 3.88 33.73
C ASN A 429 -3.85 5.16 33.32
N ALA A 430 -4.52 6.32 33.27
CA ALA A 430 -3.99 7.61 32.84
C ALA A 430 -4.61 8.79 33.65
N PRO A 431 -4.26 8.96 34.94
CA PRO A 431 -4.91 9.94 35.83
C PRO A 431 -4.63 11.41 35.47
N ASP A 432 -3.55 11.69 34.72
CA ASP A 432 -3.06 13.06 34.47
C ASP A 432 -3.45 13.65 33.10
N LEU A 433 -4.15 12.88 32.24
CA LEU A 433 -4.57 13.36 30.91
C LEU A 433 -5.95 14.01 30.94
N GLN A 434 -6.07 15.19 30.34
CA GLN A 434 -7.36 15.89 30.21
C GLN A 434 -8.21 15.27 29.10
N VAL A 435 -9.49 15.03 29.38
CA VAL A 435 -10.49 14.72 28.35
C VAL A 435 -11.07 16.03 27.85
N PHE A 436 -10.77 16.40 26.61
CA PHE A 436 -11.27 17.63 26.00
C PHE A 436 -12.69 17.45 25.46
N SER A 437 -13.49 18.50 25.40
CA SER A 437 -14.76 18.46 24.67
C SER A 437 -14.55 18.77 23.19
N TYR A 438 -15.41 18.23 22.33
CA TYR A 438 -15.36 18.53 20.89
C TYR A 438 -15.46 20.03 20.62
N SER A 439 -16.32 20.73 21.35
CA SER A 439 -16.50 22.18 21.21
C SER A 439 -15.22 22.95 21.53
N ASP A 440 -14.48 22.55 22.55
CA ASP A 440 -13.23 23.23 22.93
C ASP A 440 -12.18 23.08 21.83
N ILE A 441 -12.09 21.88 21.23
CA ILE A 441 -11.15 21.60 20.13
C ILE A 441 -11.53 22.37 18.87
N VAL A 442 -12.82 22.39 18.52
CA VAL A 442 -13.33 23.13 17.36
C VAL A 442 -13.05 24.63 17.51
N LEU A 443 -13.31 25.20 18.69
CA LEU A 443 -13.02 26.60 18.97
C LEU A 443 -11.51 26.87 18.93
N ALA A 444 -10.70 26.02 19.55
CA ALA A 444 -9.25 26.18 19.59
C ALA A 444 -8.62 26.15 18.19
N THR A 445 -9.15 25.32 17.29
CA THR A 445 -8.62 25.09 15.93
C THR A 445 -9.30 25.94 14.86
N ASP A 446 -10.17 26.88 15.24
CA ASP A 446 -10.97 27.70 14.31
C ASP A 446 -11.74 26.83 13.29
N GLY A 447 -12.50 25.85 13.79
CA GLY A 447 -13.27 24.94 12.96
C GLY A 447 -12.44 23.96 12.13
N PHE A 448 -11.23 23.62 12.58
CA PHE A 448 -10.24 22.88 11.80
C PHE A 448 -9.89 23.57 10.47
N SER A 449 -9.76 24.90 10.51
CA SER A 449 -9.41 25.72 9.35
C SER A 449 -8.14 25.21 8.65
N ILE A 450 -8.14 25.25 7.33
CA ILE A 450 -6.98 24.83 6.53
C ILE A 450 -5.74 25.68 6.80
N GLU A 451 -5.93 26.94 7.21
CA GLU A 451 -4.85 27.85 7.60
C GLU A 451 -4.14 27.41 8.89
N LYS A 452 -4.86 26.70 9.76
CA LYS A 452 -4.33 26.13 11.00
C LYS A 452 -3.72 24.75 10.79
N LYS A 453 -3.78 24.18 9.58
CA LYS A 453 -3.24 22.86 9.30
C LYS A 453 -1.70 22.88 9.33
N LEU A 454 -1.11 22.12 10.23
CA LEU A 454 0.34 21.98 10.40
C LEU A 454 0.93 20.96 9.43
N GLY A 455 0.16 19.91 9.10
CA GLY A 455 0.59 18.84 8.21
C GLY A 455 -0.46 17.73 8.09
N GLN A 456 -0.19 16.75 7.25
CA GLN A 456 -1.01 15.54 7.13
C GLN A 456 -0.13 14.36 6.74
N GLY A 457 -0.15 13.30 7.56
CA GLY A 457 0.52 12.03 7.28
C GLY A 457 -0.48 10.88 7.13
N GLY A 458 0.01 9.63 7.17
CA GLY A 458 -0.82 8.42 7.08
C GLY A 458 -1.86 8.29 8.20
N TYR A 459 -1.67 9.00 9.32
CA TYR A 459 -2.55 8.96 10.49
C TYR A 459 -3.60 10.07 10.53
N GLY A 460 -3.61 10.97 9.53
CA GLY A 460 -4.58 12.06 9.43
C GLY A 460 -3.95 13.46 9.56
N PRO A 461 -4.79 14.51 9.47
CA PRO A 461 -4.34 15.89 9.56
C PRO A 461 -4.04 16.34 11.00
N VAL A 462 -3.04 17.22 11.13
CA VAL A 462 -2.67 17.87 12.38
C VAL A 462 -2.94 19.37 12.27
N TYR A 463 -3.60 19.95 13.28
CA TYR A 463 -3.98 21.36 13.32
C TYR A 463 -3.34 22.07 14.51
N LYS A 464 -2.95 23.34 14.33
CA LYS A 464 -2.61 24.24 15.42
C LYS A 464 -3.89 24.73 16.07
N GLY A 465 -3.96 24.67 17.40
CA GLY A 465 -5.02 25.26 18.18
C GLY A 465 -4.50 26.21 19.25
N ILE A 466 -5.36 27.08 19.74
CA ILE A 466 -5.10 27.94 20.90
C ILE A 466 -6.24 27.74 21.89
N LEU A 467 -5.93 27.21 23.07
CA LEU A 467 -6.91 27.02 24.15
C LEU A 467 -7.34 28.36 24.76
N PRO A 468 -8.46 28.43 25.50
CA PRO A 468 -8.97 29.67 26.09
C PRO A 468 -8.00 30.37 27.06
N ASP A 469 -7.08 29.62 27.67
CA ASP A 469 -6.01 30.11 28.54
C ASP A 469 -4.78 30.64 27.78
N GLY A 470 -4.82 30.61 26.44
CA GLY A 470 -3.75 31.03 25.55
C GLY A 470 -2.73 29.93 25.24
N GLN A 471 -2.89 28.72 25.77
CA GLN A 471 -1.96 27.62 25.50
C GLN A 471 -2.06 27.16 24.03
N GLU A 472 -0.92 27.18 23.32
CA GLU A 472 -0.85 26.63 21.96
C GLU A 472 -0.77 25.10 21.98
N ILE A 473 -1.60 24.46 21.16
CA ILE A 473 -1.73 23.01 21.07
C ILE A 473 -1.61 22.50 19.63
N ALA A 474 -1.26 21.23 19.47
CA ALA A 474 -1.34 20.49 18.22
C ALA A 474 -2.42 19.40 18.33
N VAL A 475 -3.43 19.47 17.47
CA VAL A 475 -4.56 18.53 17.44
C VAL A 475 -4.37 17.58 16.27
N LYS A 476 -3.98 16.33 16.57
CA LYS A 476 -3.88 15.24 15.59
C LYS A 476 -5.24 14.56 15.50
N LYS A 477 -5.94 14.77 14.37
CA LYS A 477 -7.23 14.12 14.10
C LYS A 477 -6.98 12.80 13.38
N LEU A 478 -7.37 11.69 14.01
CA LEU A 478 -7.15 10.37 13.43
C LEU A 478 -8.14 10.08 12.31
N SER A 479 -7.67 9.42 11.25
CA SER A 479 -8.49 9.12 10.08
C SER A 479 -9.53 8.02 10.37
N LYS A 480 -10.75 8.17 9.85
CA LYS A 480 -11.87 7.21 10.01
C LYS A 480 -11.68 5.88 9.28
N ALA A 481 -10.61 5.72 8.48
CA ALA A 481 -10.51 4.69 7.46
C ALA A 481 -9.85 3.37 7.93
N SER A 482 -9.44 3.23 9.21
CA SER A 482 -8.76 2.01 9.65
C SER A 482 -9.19 1.52 11.05
N THR A 483 -9.48 0.22 11.16
CA THR A 483 -9.58 -0.50 12.43
C THR A 483 -8.25 -0.52 13.20
N GLN A 484 -7.13 -0.27 12.51
CA GLN A 484 -5.80 -0.10 13.09
C GLN A 484 -5.66 1.21 13.89
N GLY A 485 -6.35 2.28 13.50
CA GLY A 485 -6.23 3.60 14.13
C GLY A 485 -6.66 3.62 15.60
N PHE A 486 -7.60 2.76 16.01
CA PHE A 486 -8.05 2.70 17.41
C PHE A 486 -7.01 2.04 18.34
N GLU A 487 -6.35 0.97 17.90
CA GLU A 487 -5.29 0.34 18.71
C GLU A 487 -4.04 1.22 18.81
N GLU A 488 -3.73 1.97 17.76
CA GLU A 488 -2.68 2.99 17.77
C GLU A 488 -3.03 4.14 18.70
N PHE A 489 -4.26 4.68 18.61
CA PHE A 489 -4.79 5.67 19.55
C PHE A 489 -4.68 5.21 21.00
N LYS A 490 -5.16 4.00 21.29
CA LYS A 490 -5.13 3.40 22.62
C LYS A 490 -3.69 3.24 23.12
N THR A 491 -2.80 2.77 22.25
CA THR A 491 -1.36 2.64 22.57
C THR A 491 -0.75 4.00 22.90
N GLU A 492 -1.03 5.00 22.09
CA GLU A 492 -0.49 6.35 22.21
C GLU A 492 -0.99 7.01 23.51
N VAL A 493 -2.29 6.95 23.82
CA VAL A 493 -2.88 7.43 25.09
C VAL A 493 -2.27 6.70 26.30
N MET A 494 -2.17 5.36 26.26
CA MET A 494 -1.64 4.58 27.39
C MET A 494 -0.15 4.83 27.66
N LEU A 495 0.65 5.04 26.61
CA LEU A 495 2.09 5.26 26.72
C LEU A 495 2.41 6.69 27.13
N THR A 496 1.88 7.67 26.42
CA THR A 496 2.21 9.09 26.67
C THR A 496 1.72 9.58 28.03
N ALA A 497 0.66 8.99 28.59
CA ALA A 497 0.27 9.21 29.99
C ALA A 497 1.37 8.85 31.01
N ARG A 498 2.32 7.97 30.63
CA ARG A 498 3.37 7.43 31.49
C ARG A 498 4.77 7.91 31.11
N LEU A 499 4.90 8.59 29.97
CA LEU A 499 6.17 9.08 29.43
C LEU A 499 6.30 10.58 29.75
N GLN A 500 7.10 10.90 30.77
CA GLN A 500 7.42 12.29 31.12
C GLN A 500 8.93 12.48 31.00
N HIS A 501 9.39 12.95 29.84
CA HIS A 501 10.79 13.21 29.58
C HIS A 501 10.95 14.45 28.69
N VAL A 502 12.02 15.22 28.89
CA VAL A 502 12.24 16.50 28.19
C VAL A 502 12.33 16.32 26.66
N ASN A 503 12.82 15.16 26.23
CA ASN A 503 12.98 14.79 24.82
C ASN A 503 11.82 13.96 24.25
N HIS A 504 10.64 13.94 24.88
CA HIS A 504 9.42 13.33 24.33
C HIS A 504 8.33 14.39 24.22
N VAL A 505 7.55 14.36 23.13
CA VAL A 505 6.42 15.27 22.96
C VAL A 505 5.32 14.90 23.95
N ARG A 506 4.89 15.88 24.75
CA ARG A 506 3.89 15.67 25.79
C ARG A 506 2.47 15.64 25.21
N LEU A 507 1.76 14.54 25.45
CA LEU A 507 0.32 14.49 25.26
C LEU A 507 -0.35 15.25 26.41
N LEU A 508 -1.17 16.25 26.07
CA LEU A 508 -1.95 17.05 27.02
C LEU A 508 -3.29 16.39 27.34
N GLY A 509 -3.86 15.70 26.35
CA GLY A 509 -5.14 15.05 26.49
C GLY A 509 -5.64 14.43 25.20
N TYR A 510 -6.89 13.98 25.23
CA TYR A 510 -7.52 13.32 24.10
C TYR A 510 -9.02 13.65 24.03
N TYR A 511 -9.59 13.39 22.86
CA TYR A 511 -11.03 13.36 22.64
C TYR A 511 -11.39 12.04 21.95
N ILE A 512 -12.48 11.44 22.41
CA ILE A 512 -13.04 10.22 21.84
C ILE A 512 -14.56 10.28 21.92
N ASP A 513 -15.22 10.19 20.76
CA ASP A 513 -16.68 10.02 20.65
C ASP A 513 -17.01 9.21 19.40
N GLY A 514 -17.48 7.98 19.59
CA GLY A 514 -17.68 7.02 18.50
C GLY A 514 -16.39 6.80 17.68
N GLU A 515 -16.44 7.18 16.40
CA GLU A 515 -15.32 7.07 15.45
C GLU A 515 -14.44 8.34 15.39
N GLU A 516 -14.82 9.43 16.06
CA GLU A 516 -14.02 10.65 16.10
C GLU A 516 -13.00 10.57 17.24
N GLN A 517 -11.72 10.41 16.88
CA GLN A 517 -10.61 10.27 17.81
C GLN A 517 -9.58 11.36 17.54
N MET A 518 -9.18 12.08 18.59
CA MET A 518 -8.21 13.16 18.50
C MET A 518 -7.22 13.12 19.66
N LEU A 519 -5.96 13.38 19.36
CA LEU A 519 -4.88 13.52 20.33
C LEU A 519 -4.45 14.98 20.38
N ILE A 520 -4.31 15.50 21.60
CA ILE A 520 -3.97 16.90 21.85
C ILE A 520 -2.56 16.94 22.44
N TYR A 521 -1.62 17.44 21.67
CA TYR A 521 -0.20 17.59 22.03
C TYR A 521 0.15 19.03 22.37
N GLU A 522 1.25 19.21 23.09
CA GLU A 522 1.94 20.50 23.10
C GLU A 522 2.38 20.89 21.69
N TYR A 523 2.29 22.18 21.35
CA TYR A 523 2.67 22.67 20.04
C TYR A 523 4.20 22.78 19.90
N MET A 524 4.75 22.29 18.78
CA MET A 524 6.17 22.38 18.45
C MET A 524 6.40 23.47 17.39
N PRO A 525 6.93 24.66 17.77
CA PRO A 525 7.02 25.80 16.86
C PRO A 525 8.05 25.61 15.74
N ASN A 526 9.11 24.85 15.99
CA ASN A 526 10.17 24.58 15.03
C ASN A 526 9.95 23.27 14.25
N LYS A 527 8.70 22.78 14.15
CA LYS A 527 8.32 21.66 13.27
C LYS A 527 9.20 20.41 13.48
N SER A 528 9.40 19.60 12.44
CA SER A 528 10.15 18.35 12.45
C SER A 528 11.57 18.52 11.91
N LEU A 529 12.48 17.61 12.27
CA LEU A 529 13.88 17.67 11.88
C LEU A 529 14.09 17.55 10.35
N ASP A 530 13.26 16.77 9.67
CA ASP A 530 13.28 16.62 8.20
C ASP A 530 12.97 17.92 7.44
N PHE A 531 12.18 18.82 8.05
CA PHE A 531 11.86 20.15 7.52
C PHE A 531 13.11 21.02 7.33
N TYR A 532 14.17 20.74 8.10
CA TYR A 532 15.45 21.43 8.01
C TYR A 532 16.49 20.60 7.26
N LEU A 533 16.67 19.32 7.62
CA LEU A 533 17.75 18.49 7.07
C LEU A 533 17.73 18.38 5.54
N PHE A 534 16.54 18.34 4.94
CA PHE A 534 16.38 18.06 3.51
C PHE A 534 16.02 19.29 2.68
N ASP A 535 15.93 20.46 3.30
CA ASP A 535 15.69 21.72 2.61
C ASP A 535 17.04 22.39 2.30
N PRO A 536 17.32 22.73 1.03
CA PRO A 536 18.62 23.29 0.63
C PRO A 536 19.01 24.56 1.37
N MET A 537 18.06 25.34 1.86
CA MET A 537 18.29 26.62 2.55
C MET A 537 18.21 26.47 4.06
N ARG A 538 17.25 25.70 4.58
CA ARG A 538 17.06 25.58 6.03
C ARG A 538 18.09 24.68 6.69
N LYS A 539 18.76 23.79 5.96
CA LYS A 539 19.84 22.96 6.52
C LYS A 539 20.98 23.76 7.14
N PHE A 540 21.21 24.99 6.66
CA PHE A 540 22.19 25.94 7.22
C PHE A 540 21.79 26.48 8.60
N LEU A 541 20.52 26.35 9.00
CA LEU A 541 20.08 26.69 10.36
C LEU A 541 20.50 25.63 11.38
N LEU A 542 20.81 24.41 10.91
CA LEU A 542 21.33 23.30 11.69
C LEU A 542 22.85 23.19 11.52
N ASP A 543 23.57 24.11 12.15
CA ASP A 543 25.02 23.98 12.35
C ASP A 543 25.36 22.69 13.12
N TRP A 544 26.65 22.35 13.14
CA TRP A 544 27.11 21.12 13.77
C TRP A 544 26.78 21.04 15.27
N GLY A 545 26.88 22.17 15.99
CA GLY A 545 26.54 22.23 17.41
C GLY A 545 25.07 21.84 17.65
N LYS A 546 24.15 22.41 16.87
CA LYS A 546 22.72 22.04 16.95
C LYS A 546 22.48 20.58 16.56
N ARG A 547 23.15 20.08 15.52
CA ARG A 547 23.01 18.66 15.12
C ARG A 547 23.48 17.72 16.23
N ILE A 548 24.57 18.04 16.92
CA ILE A 548 25.04 17.26 18.07
C ILE A 548 24.06 17.33 19.24
N ASP A 549 23.55 18.51 19.60
CA ASP A 549 22.52 18.65 20.63
C ASP A 549 21.28 17.81 20.32
N ILE A 550 20.89 17.76 19.03
CA ILE A 550 19.79 16.94 18.54
C ILE A 550 20.11 15.44 18.68
N ILE A 551 21.30 15.00 18.29
CA ILE A 551 21.75 13.61 18.43
C ILE A 551 21.74 13.20 19.91
N GLU A 552 22.30 14.02 20.79
CA GLU A 552 22.35 13.76 22.23
C GLU A 552 20.95 13.68 22.85
N GLY A 553 20.06 14.63 22.50
CA GLY A 553 18.68 14.63 22.99
C GLY A 553 17.86 13.42 22.50
N ILE A 554 18.06 12.97 21.25
CA ILE A 554 17.44 11.73 20.76
C ILE A 554 17.93 10.52 21.57
N ILE A 555 19.23 10.44 21.85
CA ILE A 555 19.80 9.36 22.66
C ILE A 555 19.24 9.39 24.08
N GLN A 556 19.14 10.54 24.73
CA GLN A 556 18.52 10.65 26.06
C GLN A 556 17.06 10.21 26.03
N GLY A 557 16.30 10.61 25.00
CA GLY A 557 14.93 10.15 24.77
C GLY A 557 14.83 8.63 24.63
N LEU A 558 15.72 8.00 23.87
CA LEU A 558 15.74 6.54 23.69
C LEU A 558 16.20 5.79 24.96
N LEU A 559 17.20 6.31 25.68
CA LEU A 559 17.63 5.77 26.98
C LEU A 559 16.49 5.75 27.98
N TYR A 560 15.70 6.82 28.02
CA TYR A 560 14.53 6.86 28.89
C TYR A 560 13.54 5.73 28.56
N LEU A 561 13.23 5.51 27.27
CA LEU A 561 12.29 4.46 26.86
C LEU A 561 12.79 3.05 27.19
N GLN A 562 14.09 2.80 27.01
CA GLN A 562 14.63 1.45 27.07
C GLN A 562 15.14 1.06 28.46
N GLU A 563 15.76 1.99 29.19
CA GLU A 563 16.50 1.71 30.43
C GLU A 563 15.84 2.33 31.67
N TYR A 564 15.51 3.63 31.60
CA TYR A 564 15.12 4.41 32.80
C TYR A 564 13.62 4.38 33.09
N SER A 565 12.79 4.10 32.09
CA SER A 565 11.36 3.84 32.29
C SER A 565 11.15 2.58 33.13
N ARG A 566 10.02 2.54 33.86
CA ARG A 566 9.58 1.35 34.62
C ARG A 566 9.39 0.13 33.71
N LEU A 567 8.98 0.36 32.47
CA LEU A 567 8.77 -0.65 31.44
C LEU A 567 9.67 -0.33 30.25
N THR A 568 10.21 -1.36 29.61
CA THR A 568 10.98 -1.17 28.38
C THR A 568 10.01 -0.91 27.25
N ILE A 569 10.18 0.21 26.56
CA ILE A 569 9.31 0.65 25.48
C ILE A 569 10.14 0.66 24.19
N ILE A 570 9.62 -0.01 23.17
CA ILE A 570 10.22 -0.05 21.82
C ILE A 570 9.35 0.81 20.92
N HIS A 571 9.94 1.84 20.31
CA HIS A 571 9.20 2.84 19.52
C HIS A 571 8.80 2.31 18.14
N ARG A 572 9.74 1.65 17.44
CA ARG A 572 9.60 1.05 16.10
C ARG A 572 9.36 1.99 14.92
N ASP A 573 9.45 3.31 15.13
CA ASP A 573 9.29 4.31 14.05
C ASP A 573 10.12 5.58 14.30
N ILE A 574 11.37 5.39 14.74
CA ILE A 574 12.31 6.50 14.90
C ILE A 574 12.80 6.95 13.50
N LYS A 575 12.54 8.21 13.15
CA LYS A 575 12.88 8.82 11.86
C LYS A 575 12.87 10.34 11.95
N ALA A 576 13.44 11.03 10.96
CA ALA A 576 13.59 12.48 10.97
C ALA A 576 12.24 13.24 11.08
N SER A 577 11.17 12.74 10.46
CA SER A 577 9.83 13.37 10.54
C SER A 577 9.13 13.18 11.89
N ASN A 578 9.59 12.23 12.71
CA ASN A 578 9.06 12.00 14.07
C ASN A 578 9.92 12.65 15.17
N ILE A 579 11.00 13.35 14.81
CA ILE A 579 11.76 14.20 15.73
C ILE A 579 11.26 15.63 15.55
N LEU A 580 10.45 16.11 16.49
CA LEU A 580 10.00 17.50 16.52
C LEU A 580 10.98 18.38 17.28
N LEU A 581 10.98 19.68 16.99
CA LEU A 581 11.87 20.67 17.59
C LEU A 581 11.04 21.69 18.37
N ASP A 582 11.40 21.88 19.63
CA ASP A 582 10.79 22.91 20.48
C ASP A 582 11.32 24.32 20.16
N SER A 583 10.89 25.33 20.92
CA SER A 583 11.29 26.72 20.73
C SER A 583 12.81 26.96 20.82
N GLU A 584 13.54 26.08 21.51
CA GLU A 584 14.99 26.16 21.71
C GLU A 584 15.76 25.25 20.74
N MET A 585 15.09 24.71 19.71
CA MET A 585 15.66 23.75 18.75
C MET A 585 16.11 22.42 19.40
N LYS A 586 15.57 22.08 20.57
CA LYS A 586 15.86 20.79 21.23
C LYS A 586 14.91 19.71 20.70
N PRO A 587 15.40 18.46 20.54
CA PRO A 587 14.63 17.39 19.93
C PRO A 587 13.61 16.79 20.90
N LYS A 588 12.43 16.48 20.37
CA LYS A 588 11.39 15.69 21.03
C LYS A 588 10.90 14.56 20.13
N ILE A 589 11.01 13.33 20.61
CA ILE A 589 10.49 12.14 19.92
C ILE A 589 8.96 12.14 20.02
N SER A 590 8.30 11.87 18.90
CA SER A 590 6.85 11.87 18.73
C SER A 590 6.35 10.60 18.03
N ASP A 591 5.02 10.44 17.98
CA ASP A 591 4.30 9.37 17.26
C ASP A 591 4.48 7.95 17.84
N PHE A 592 3.99 7.77 19.06
CA PHE A 592 4.06 6.50 19.80
C PHE A 592 2.97 5.49 19.43
N GLY A 593 2.14 5.74 18.42
CA GLY A 593 1.04 4.84 18.03
C GLY A 593 1.51 3.42 17.69
N MET A 594 2.75 3.29 17.24
CA MET A 594 3.37 2.02 16.86
C MET A 594 4.16 1.35 17.98
N ALA A 595 4.32 2.00 19.14
CA ALA A 595 5.21 1.53 20.18
C ALA A 595 4.68 0.25 20.89
N ARG A 596 5.57 -0.48 21.55
CA ARG A 596 5.25 -1.72 22.27
C ARG A 596 5.93 -1.76 23.63
N ILE A 597 5.23 -2.32 24.61
CA ILE A 597 5.65 -2.37 26.02
C ILE A 597 6.14 -3.77 26.37
N PHE A 598 7.30 -3.85 27.00
CA PHE A 598 7.88 -5.06 27.57
C PHE A 598 8.05 -4.93 29.08
N ARG A 599 7.90 -6.07 29.76
CA ARG A 599 8.46 -6.22 31.12
C ARG A 599 9.98 -6.42 30.98
N LYS A 600 10.76 -5.94 31.95
CA LYS A 600 12.24 -5.87 31.87
C LYS A 600 12.94 -7.24 31.67
N ASP A 601 12.22 -8.34 31.81
CA ASP A 601 12.66 -9.74 31.65
C ASP A 601 12.52 -10.30 30.22
N LYS A 602 11.92 -9.56 29.28
CA LYS A 602 11.80 -9.96 27.87
C LYS A 602 12.46 -8.90 26.97
N HIS A 603 13.45 -9.32 26.18
CA HIS A 603 14.23 -8.43 25.31
C HIS A 603 13.79 -8.43 23.83
N GLU A 604 12.90 -9.35 23.45
CA GLU A 604 12.50 -9.56 22.05
C GLU A 604 11.07 -10.10 21.98
N ALA A 605 10.31 -9.72 20.95
CA ALA A 605 9.04 -10.36 20.61
C ALA A 605 8.87 -10.50 19.09
N ASN A 606 7.99 -11.42 18.71
CA ASN A 606 7.59 -11.66 17.33
C ASN A 606 6.21 -11.06 17.06
N THR A 607 5.98 -10.58 15.84
CA THR A 607 4.69 -10.16 15.33
C THR A 607 4.51 -10.66 13.90
N SER A 608 3.30 -11.15 13.59
CA SER A 608 2.90 -11.47 12.21
C SER A 608 2.64 -10.22 11.35
N LYS A 609 2.54 -9.04 11.98
CA LYS A 609 2.29 -7.75 11.34
C LYS A 609 3.51 -6.85 11.45
N ILE A 610 4.19 -6.62 10.33
CA ILE A 610 5.30 -5.67 10.21
C ILE A 610 4.72 -4.27 9.98
N VAL A 611 5.15 -3.33 10.81
CA VAL A 611 4.77 -1.92 10.72
C VAL A 611 6.02 -1.08 10.98
N GLY A 612 6.24 -0.02 10.20
CA GLY A 612 7.34 0.94 10.37
C GLY A 612 7.55 1.73 9.09
N THR A 613 8.37 2.78 9.13
CA THR A 613 8.71 3.53 7.91
C THR A 613 9.76 2.83 7.08
N TYR A 614 9.44 2.60 5.81
CA TYR A 614 10.34 1.97 4.83
C TYR A 614 11.72 2.66 4.79
N GLY A 615 12.77 1.86 4.71
CA GLY A 615 14.17 2.32 4.77
C GLY A 615 14.73 2.56 6.17
N TYR A 616 13.88 2.62 7.21
CA TYR A 616 14.33 2.63 8.61
C TYR A 616 14.16 1.28 9.28
N VAL A 617 13.27 0.42 8.79
CA VAL A 617 12.92 -0.88 9.42
C VAL A 617 14.12 -1.83 9.45
N SER A 618 14.39 -2.45 10.59
CA SER A 618 15.53 -3.35 10.76
C SER A 618 15.36 -4.70 10.03
N PRO A 619 16.45 -5.35 9.59
CA PRO A 619 16.43 -6.61 8.84
C PRO A 619 15.71 -7.74 9.54
N GLU A 620 16.01 -7.98 10.81
CA GLU A 620 15.38 -9.05 11.59
C GLU A 620 13.89 -8.82 11.79
N TYR A 621 13.45 -7.56 11.80
CA TYR A 621 12.04 -7.22 11.89
C TYR A 621 11.32 -7.46 10.56
N VAL A 622 11.92 -7.09 9.44
CA VAL A 622 11.38 -7.35 8.09
C VAL A 622 11.37 -8.84 7.76
N MET A 623 12.45 -9.55 8.07
CA MET A 623 12.66 -10.95 7.67
C MET A 623 11.96 -11.95 8.58
N LYS A 624 11.87 -11.66 9.89
CA LYS A 624 11.42 -12.64 10.90
C LYS A 624 10.27 -12.11 11.78
N GLY A 625 9.84 -10.86 11.60
CA GLY A 625 8.84 -10.23 12.47
C GLY A 625 9.37 -9.90 13.88
N LEU A 626 10.68 -9.96 14.08
CA LEU A 626 11.32 -9.80 15.39
C LEU A 626 11.63 -8.33 15.67
N TYR A 627 11.11 -7.81 16.78
CA TYR A 627 11.42 -6.46 17.24
C TYR A 627 11.98 -6.48 18.67
N SER A 628 13.01 -5.67 18.89
CA SER A 628 13.73 -5.53 20.15
C SER A 628 14.24 -4.09 20.30
N THR A 629 14.90 -3.78 21.42
CA THR A 629 15.59 -2.48 21.59
C THR A 629 16.63 -2.24 20.49
N LYS A 630 17.18 -3.32 19.90
CA LYS A 630 18.11 -3.26 18.76
C LYS A 630 17.45 -2.83 17.44
N SER A 631 16.13 -2.95 17.33
CA SER A 631 15.38 -2.45 16.18
C SER A 631 15.31 -0.92 16.21
N ASP A 632 15.07 -0.32 17.39
CA ASP A 632 15.15 1.14 17.57
C ASP A 632 16.58 1.66 17.38
N VAL A 633 17.60 0.89 17.79
CA VAL A 633 19.02 1.22 17.52
C VAL A 633 19.28 1.29 16.01
N TYR A 634 18.76 0.33 15.24
CA TYR A 634 18.90 0.37 13.78
C TYR A 634 18.21 1.60 13.18
N ASN A 635 16.97 1.89 13.60
CA ASN A 635 16.25 3.10 13.17
C ASN A 635 17.06 4.38 13.48
N PHE A 636 17.64 4.46 14.69
CA PHE A 636 18.50 5.55 15.10
C PHE A 636 19.78 5.64 14.26
N GLY A 637 20.40 4.52 13.90
CA GLY A 637 21.56 4.49 13.01
C GLY A 637 21.28 5.10 11.65
N VAL A 638 20.15 4.75 11.03
CA VAL A 638 19.69 5.34 9.77
C VAL A 638 19.47 6.84 9.94
N LEU A 639 18.78 7.26 10.99
CA LEU A 639 18.54 8.67 11.30
C LEU A 639 19.86 9.44 11.51
N LEU A 640 20.84 8.85 12.20
CA LEU A 640 22.14 9.46 12.45
C LEU A 640 22.91 9.69 11.15
N LEU A 641 22.87 8.73 10.21
CA LEU A 641 23.44 8.92 8.86
C LEU A 641 22.81 10.12 8.14
N GLN A 642 21.50 10.32 8.26
CA GLN A 642 20.84 11.49 7.66
C GLN A 642 21.23 12.80 8.34
N ILE A 643 21.35 12.80 9.68
CA ILE A 643 21.75 14.00 10.42
C ILE A 643 23.16 14.44 10.00
N VAL A 644 24.11 13.52 9.85
CA VAL A 644 25.49 13.90 9.49
C VAL A 644 25.66 14.26 8.01
N SER A 645 24.82 13.74 7.11
CA SER A 645 24.97 13.92 5.65
C SER A 645 23.98 14.88 5.01
N GLY A 646 22.82 15.15 5.64
CA GLY A 646 21.69 15.83 5.02
C GLY A 646 21.03 15.04 3.88
N ARG A 647 21.32 13.74 3.75
CA ARG A 647 20.86 12.87 2.64
C ARG A 647 19.56 12.14 3.00
N LYS A 648 18.75 11.82 1.98
CA LYS A 648 17.46 11.13 2.13
C LYS A 648 17.63 9.63 1.97
N VAL A 649 16.93 8.86 2.81
CA VAL A 649 16.93 7.38 2.70
C VAL A 649 16.31 6.88 1.39
N ALA A 650 15.37 7.63 0.80
CA ALA A 650 14.67 7.23 -0.42
C ALA A 650 15.48 7.41 -1.73
N CYS A 651 16.72 7.91 -1.65
CA CYS A 651 17.57 8.15 -2.81
C CYS A 651 18.71 7.13 -2.87
N LEU A 652 19.21 6.87 -4.08
CA LEU A 652 20.42 6.10 -4.30
C LEU A 652 21.62 7.04 -4.51
N TYR A 653 22.82 6.55 -4.18
CA TYR A 653 24.06 7.31 -4.13
C TYR A 653 25.22 6.53 -4.77
N GLY A 654 26.39 7.18 -4.87
CA GLY A 654 27.58 6.64 -5.54
C GLY A 654 27.69 7.06 -7.00
N GLU A 655 28.81 6.76 -7.65
CA GLU A 655 29.10 7.16 -9.04
C GLU A 655 28.09 6.60 -10.06
N HIS A 656 27.41 5.50 -9.72
CA HIS A 656 26.41 4.83 -10.56
C HIS A 656 24.99 4.90 -9.99
N GLU A 657 24.76 5.71 -8.94
CA GLU A 657 23.46 5.86 -8.27
C GLU A 657 22.79 4.52 -7.92
N ASN A 658 23.57 3.56 -7.41
CA ASN A 658 23.12 2.19 -7.14
C ASN A 658 23.25 1.76 -5.67
N LEU A 659 23.83 2.60 -4.81
CA LEU A 659 24.02 2.30 -3.39
C LEU A 659 22.94 2.97 -2.55
N ASN A 660 22.33 2.23 -1.63
CA ASN A 660 21.46 2.84 -0.63
C ASN A 660 22.29 3.69 0.37
N LEU A 661 21.64 4.52 1.19
CA LEU A 661 22.32 5.45 2.11
C LEU A 661 23.36 4.77 3.01
N MET A 662 23.03 3.58 3.56
CA MET A 662 23.90 2.84 4.47
C MET A 662 25.09 2.25 3.72
N GLU A 663 24.87 1.66 2.53
CA GLU A 663 25.94 1.13 1.68
C GLU A 663 26.91 2.24 1.26
N TYR A 664 26.38 3.37 0.80
CA TYR A 664 27.20 4.50 0.38
C TYR A 664 28.04 5.07 1.53
N ALA A 665 27.46 5.18 2.73
CA ALA A 665 28.21 5.55 3.93
C ALA A 665 29.33 4.54 4.22
N TYR A 666 29.03 3.23 4.15
CA TYR A 666 30.02 2.20 4.45
C TYR A 666 31.18 2.17 3.47
N GLU A 667 30.93 2.25 2.16
CA GLU A 667 32.01 2.25 1.15
C GLU A 667 32.92 3.48 1.32
N LEU A 668 32.35 4.68 1.50
CA LEU A 668 33.14 5.89 1.76
C LEU A 668 33.94 5.81 3.07
N TRP A 669 33.34 5.28 4.14
CA TRP A 669 34.04 5.07 5.41
C TRP A 669 35.21 4.10 5.26
N LYS A 670 34.98 2.97 4.59
CA LYS A 670 35.98 1.91 4.35
C LYS A 670 37.15 2.40 3.49
N GLU A 671 36.90 3.27 2.52
CA GLU A 671 37.92 3.88 1.66
C GLU A 671 38.70 5.02 2.34
N GLY A 672 38.37 5.37 3.60
CA GLY A 672 38.96 6.52 4.29
C GLY A 672 38.44 7.88 3.78
N LYS A 673 37.36 7.87 2.99
CA LYS A 673 36.69 9.04 2.39
C LYS A 673 35.43 9.45 3.15
N GLY A 674 35.34 9.16 4.45
CA GLY A 674 34.13 9.41 5.24
C GLY A 674 33.67 10.88 5.25
N MET A 675 34.58 11.84 5.03
CA MET A 675 34.21 13.25 4.93
C MET A 675 33.37 13.57 3.69
N ASP A 676 33.54 12.85 2.59
CA ASP A 676 32.76 13.04 1.36
C ASP A 676 31.27 12.68 1.57
N PHE A 677 30.98 11.89 2.62
CA PHE A 677 29.62 11.55 3.01
C PHE A 677 28.93 12.69 3.77
N THR A 678 29.69 13.50 4.51
CA THR A 678 29.15 14.51 5.42
C THR A 678 28.55 15.70 4.68
N ASP A 679 27.60 16.40 5.30
CA ASP A 679 26.98 17.58 4.72
C ASP A 679 28.02 18.71 4.57
N PRO A 680 28.29 19.21 3.35
CA PRO A 680 29.29 20.25 3.14
C PRO A 680 29.01 21.56 3.87
N SER A 681 27.78 21.77 4.36
CA SER A 681 27.42 22.93 5.18
C SER A 681 27.94 22.86 6.62
N LEU A 682 28.48 21.71 7.05
CA LEU A 682 29.06 21.49 8.38
C LEU A 682 30.56 21.80 8.37
N ASP A 683 30.93 23.01 7.93
CA ASP A 683 32.31 23.47 7.86
C ASP A 683 32.80 23.94 9.24
N ASP A 684 33.11 22.97 10.12
CA ASP A 684 33.83 23.23 11.36
C ASP A 684 35.06 22.30 11.43
N MET A 685 36.22 22.87 11.09
CA MET A 685 37.52 22.20 11.13
C MET A 685 37.88 21.60 12.49
N SER A 686 37.28 22.08 13.59
CA SER A 686 37.49 21.52 14.94
C SER A 686 36.65 20.27 15.22
N SER A 687 35.72 19.93 14.31
CA SER A 687 34.68 18.92 14.51
C SER A 687 34.76 17.72 13.55
N THR A 688 35.70 17.70 12.61
CA THR A 688 35.95 16.61 11.65
C THR A 688 36.02 15.24 12.31
N CYS A 689 36.74 15.12 13.44
CA CYS A 689 36.84 13.87 14.19
C CYS A 689 35.48 13.44 14.78
N LYS A 690 34.64 14.39 15.23
CA LYS A 690 33.32 14.11 15.82
C LYS A 690 32.31 13.67 14.75
N LEU A 691 32.37 14.25 13.55
CA LEU A 691 31.55 13.86 12.40
C LEU A 691 31.83 12.42 11.96
N LEU A 692 33.11 12.09 11.78
CA LEU A 692 33.54 10.72 11.45
C LEU A 692 33.19 9.73 12.58
N LYS A 693 33.28 10.17 13.84
CA LYS A 693 32.82 9.38 15.00
C LYS A 693 31.32 9.08 14.91
N CYS A 694 30.49 10.08 14.64
CA CYS A 694 29.04 9.89 14.49
C CYS A 694 28.72 8.96 13.31
N MET A 695 29.45 9.09 12.20
CA MET A 695 29.33 8.17 11.06
C MET A 695 29.69 6.73 11.44
N GLN A 696 30.80 6.51 12.17
CA GLN A 696 31.20 5.20 12.65
C GLN A 696 30.16 4.59 13.60
N ILE A 697 29.64 5.37 14.55
CA ILE A 697 28.57 4.94 15.46
C ILE A 697 27.32 4.57 14.66
N ALA A 698 26.94 5.36 13.66
CA ALA A 698 25.79 5.08 12.81
C ALA A 698 25.95 3.75 12.07
N LEU A 699 27.14 3.47 11.53
CA LEU A 699 27.48 2.21 10.87
C LEU A 699 27.48 1.01 11.83
N LEU A 700 27.87 1.19 13.10
CA LEU A 700 27.70 0.16 14.14
C LEU A 700 26.22 -0.10 14.46
N CYS A 701 25.36 0.91 14.33
CA CYS A 701 23.93 0.77 14.59
C CYS A 701 23.17 0.06 13.46
N VAL A 702 23.62 0.17 12.20
CA VAL A 702 22.92 -0.40 11.01
C VAL A 702 23.45 -1.77 10.57
N GLN A 703 24.12 -2.48 11.46
CA GLN A 703 24.64 -3.84 11.23
C GLN A 703 23.51 -4.83 10.91
N GLU A 704 23.79 -5.83 10.07
CA GLU A 704 22.83 -6.88 9.69
C GLU A 704 22.36 -7.70 10.90
N ASP A 705 23.30 -8.23 11.69
CA ASP A 705 22.97 -8.92 12.94
C ASP A 705 22.65 -7.92 14.05
N ALA A 706 21.49 -8.10 14.70
CA ALA A 706 21.07 -7.28 15.83
C ALA A 706 22.02 -7.38 17.04
N ASN A 707 22.72 -8.50 17.19
CA ASN A 707 23.69 -8.72 18.27
C ASN A 707 24.97 -7.91 18.10
N ASP A 708 25.33 -7.58 16.86
CA ASP A 708 26.51 -6.75 16.55
C ASP A 708 26.27 -5.26 16.83
N ARG A 709 25.01 -4.83 16.95
CA ARG A 709 24.65 -3.43 17.21
C ARG A 709 24.92 -3.09 18.67
N PRO A 710 25.45 -1.89 18.99
CA PRO A 710 25.56 -1.44 20.38
C PRO A 710 24.17 -1.19 21.00
N SER A 711 24.06 -1.20 22.32
CA SER A 711 22.92 -0.67 23.07
C SER A 711 22.94 0.86 23.07
N VAL A 712 21.80 1.51 23.32
CA VAL A 712 21.72 2.98 23.40
C VAL A 712 22.63 3.53 24.52
N LYS A 713 22.84 2.77 25.60
CA LYS A 713 23.79 3.10 26.67
C LYS A 713 25.24 3.09 26.19
N GLU A 714 25.63 2.09 25.41
CA GLU A 714 26.95 2.02 24.79
C GLU A 714 27.13 3.15 23.78
N ILE A 715 26.12 3.45 22.96
CA ILE A 715 26.13 4.58 22.02
C ILE A 715 26.38 5.91 22.77
N SER A 716 25.68 6.14 23.87
CA SER A 716 25.88 7.34 24.70
C SER A 716 27.30 7.42 25.27
N SER A 717 27.89 6.29 25.67
CA SER A 717 29.28 6.24 26.11
C SER A 717 30.27 6.48 24.96
N MET A 718 30.00 5.93 23.76
CA MET A 718 30.86 6.07 22.58
C MET A 718 30.93 7.52 22.10
N LEU A 719 29.83 8.29 22.22
CA LEU A 719 29.85 9.71 21.87
C LEU A 719 30.74 10.53 22.82
N LYS A 720 30.69 10.22 24.12
CA LYS A 720 31.43 10.93 25.19
C LYS A 720 32.92 10.58 25.24
N ASN A 721 33.30 9.38 24.81
CA ASN A 721 34.68 8.91 24.82
C ASN A 721 35.40 9.23 23.49
N ASP A 722 36.73 9.32 23.54
CA ASP A 722 37.55 9.70 22.37
C ASP A 722 37.98 8.51 21.49
N ASN A 723 37.91 7.27 21.99
CA ASN A 723 38.36 6.08 21.24
C ASN A 723 37.23 5.06 21.04
N ILE A 724 36.88 4.79 19.78
CA ILE A 724 36.00 3.67 19.38
C ILE A 724 36.89 2.59 18.75
N GLN A 725 37.10 1.48 19.47
CA GLN A 725 37.91 0.36 18.98
C GLN A 725 37.15 -0.57 18.02
N THR A 726 35.82 -0.47 17.97
CA THR A 726 34.97 -1.38 17.19
C THR A 726 34.88 -0.94 15.73
N ILE A 727 35.20 -1.87 14.83
CA ILE A 727 35.12 -1.67 13.38
C ILE A 727 33.71 -2.10 12.91
N PRO A 728 32.94 -1.22 12.24
CA PRO A 728 31.70 -1.60 11.59
C PRO A 728 31.92 -2.69 10.54
N LYS A 729 31.10 -3.74 10.56
CA LYS A 729 30.94 -4.67 9.42
C LYS A 729 29.99 -4.06 8.39
N ARG A 730 29.82 -4.75 7.26
CA ARG A 730 28.96 -4.31 6.15
C ARG A 730 27.50 -4.12 6.65
N PRO A 731 26.85 -2.98 6.34
CA PRO A 731 25.45 -2.75 6.70
C PRO A 731 24.51 -3.76 6.07
N ALA A 732 23.34 -3.88 6.69
CA ALA A 732 22.29 -4.75 6.19
C ALA A 732 21.74 -4.32 4.81
N PHE A 733 21.11 -5.27 4.11
CA PHE A 733 20.48 -5.06 2.79
C PHE A 733 21.45 -4.69 1.67
N SER A 734 22.72 -5.09 1.77
CA SER A 734 23.69 -4.78 0.73
C SER A 734 23.59 -5.69 -0.49
N THR A 735 23.66 -5.12 -1.69
CA THR A 735 23.57 -5.81 -2.99
C THR A 735 24.87 -6.55 -3.36
N ASN A 736 26.00 -6.12 -2.81
CA ASN A 736 27.32 -6.72 -3.08
C ASN A 736 27.73 -7.62 -1.90
N LYS A 737 27.31 -8.89 -1.87
CA LYS A 737 28.01 -9.85 -0.98
C LYS A 737 29.38 -10.14 -1.58
N ALA A 738 30.44 -9.60 -0.97
CA ALA A 738 31.78 -10.16 -1.20
C ALA A 738 31.74 -11.63 -0.73
N PRO A 739 32.36 -12.58 -1.45
CA PRO A 739 32.47 -13.95 -0.99
C PRO A 739 33.10 -13.95 0.40
N ASN A 740 32.47 -14.64 1.35
CA ASN A 740 32.98 -14.79 2.71
C ASN A 740 34.48 -15.07 2.68
N GLU A 741 35.30 -14.16 3.19
CA GLU A 741 36.59 -14.55 3.74
C GLU A 741 36.29 -15.42 4.96
N PHE A 742 36.19 -16.72 4.70
CA PHE A 742 36.40 -17.72 5.73
C PHE A 742 37.81 -17.50 6.26
N ILE A 743 37.92 -16.74 7.35
CA ILE A 743 39.06 -16.88 8.25
C ILE A 743 38.92 -18.26 8.86
N MET A 744 39.51 -19.25 8.18
CA MET A 744 39.80 -20.55 8.77
C MET A 744 40.67 -20.28 10.00
N HIS A 745 40.08 -20.32 11.18
CA HIS A 745 40.83 -20.74 12.36
C HIS A 745 41.34 -22.16 12.06
N ARG A 746 42.60 -22.25 11.64
CA ARG A 746 43.35 -23.51 11.67
C ARG A 746 43.46 -23.93 13.13
N GLU A 747 42.51 -24.74 13.58
CA GLU A 747 42.76 -25.66 14.68
C GLU A 747 43.94 -26.55 14.28
N LYS A 748 45.06 -26.38 14.98
CA LYS A 748 46.17 -27.33 14.94
C LYS A 748 45.69 -28.63 15.60
N CYS A 749 45.09 -29.51 14.82
CA CYS A 749 45.00 -30.92 15.19
C CYS A 749 46.34 -31.59 14.83
N SER A 750 47.06 -32.03 15.86
CA SER A 750 48.28 -32.82 15.76
C SER A 750 48.01 -34.11 14.99
N VAL A 751 48.75 -34.32 13.90
CA VAL A 751 48.85 -35.62 13.23
C VAL A 751 49.87 -36.43 14.00
N ASN A 752 49.42 -37.56 14.54
CA ASN A 752 50.27 -38.51 15.25
C ASN A 752 51.34 -39.10 14.33
N ASP A 753 52.50 -39.32 14.95
CA ASP A 753 53.69 -39.97 14.44
C ASP A 753 53.42 -41.32 13.75
N ALA A 754 53.99 -41.50 12.56
CA ALA A 754 54.35 -42.81 12.04
C ALA A 754 55.70 -42.72 11.31
N SER A 755 56.66 -43.40 11.92
CA SER A 755 58.09 -43.53 11.64
C SER A 755 58.46 -43.99 10.24
N ILE A 756 59.51 -43.37 9.69
CA ILE A 756 60.36 -43.90 8.62
C ILE A 756 61.17 -45.06 9.19
N SER A 757 61.23 -46.19 8.47
CA SER A 757 62.24 -47.22 8.67
C SER A 757 62.65 -47.76 7.31
N GLU A 758 63.84 -47.37 6.87
CA GLU A 758 64.59 -48.05 5.81
C GLU A 758 65.03 -49.43 6.31
N ALA A 759 64.85 -50.45 5.48
CA ALA A 759 65.52 -51.74 5.63
C ALA A 759 66.08 -52.15 4.27
N VAL A 760 67.41 -52.08 4.16
CA VAL A 760 68.19 -52.78 3.15
C VAL A 760 68.48 -54.19 3.67
N ALA A 761 68.31 -55.21 2.83
CA ALA A 761 68.97 -56.49 3.03
C ALA A 761 69.26 -57.19 1.69
N ARG A 762 70.58 -57.33 1.45
CA ARG A 762 71.33 -58.37 0.71
C ARG A 762 70.88 -58.82 -0.67
#